data_AF-A0A5C6AQE2-F1
#
_entry.id   AF-A0A5C6AQE2-F1
#
_cell.length_a   1.000
_cell.length_b   1.000
_cell.length_c   1.000
_cell.angle_alpha   90.00
_cell.angle_beta   90.00
_cell.angle_gamma   90.00
#
_symmetry.space_group_name_H-M   'P 1'
#
loop_
_entity.id
_entity.type
_entity.pdbx_description
1 polymer ?
#
loop_
_entity_poly.entity_id
_entity_poly.type
_entity_poly.pdbx_seq_one_letter_code
_entity_poly.pdbx_strand_id
1 'polypeptide(L)'
;MAYRPTVLALAASLGLLGGTTVKAQFATVYNVPPDSLPTRIDAFGRLTNRVLTSDTQVNIADGASFYDASSGTIRGIPVYIGDSSISLTNTEVNVAGGEVDDLWVYDGVAVSVSGGAVDTLIVEDGAIASVTGGDLGSLTVRSGGHAVASDGVIRRYEIDGGTGVLAAGADVEFLDVNEGSLVVNGGVVRSLTDVLASGSLTVNSGRFEDSVAAQAGATLDIRGGEFLDGIGMPSGVQAILSGGYFDKTFGGGLSAYGATTLVGAEFVVDGQPMSINQATPITVTRDIAGVFPNGTPFAFSRSDGDGFRTSGVSFTLSPAAPPAPIAGVYFASLSPTFRSVRAGQTLIIDAGGIVPGPLGIVGGGAVVQPGGVVNDDVEVSLGELIVEGGLLNGTLKAFGGGVVIYRGGEHEKPIFDANARALAGGAVRVEGGVIDRIQAVEGDLAITGGQVDFASAEAGSVDLAGGALRRLDLRRRQTATSGIQGSKLVAAGGTIDSLTIEHGSSAWIGSGVVGEAKLINGSGGPLVTTLTVAGGRIEGDVSMRQGSLRILGGEWIGGIVAPSDPVFLSPATIDLFGVKFSIDGQPVALNPGESLAVPFGEGLLTATLTDGEVFTLDLAAELPNTDAVSIHLVPQWQGDFNNDGVVDSADYTVWRDAASSGDSVADADYDGVVDHRDYTLWRLRFGTTYGDPAMTVPEPAAAGATLLGFSLLARRARRNRF
;
A
#
# COMPACT_ATOMS: atom_id res chain seq x y z
N MET A 1 52.56 20.28 0.60
CA MET A 1 53.13 20.09 1.96
C MET A 1 52.13 20.64 2.99
N ALA A 2 51.04 19.90 3.25
CA ALA A 2 50.07 20.10 4.35
C ALA A 2 48.98 18.99 4.30
N TYR A 3 49.36 17.71 4.37
CA TYR A 3 48.40 16.57 4.38
C TYR A 3 48.34 15.83 5.73
N ARG A 4 48.95 16.40 6.78
CA ARG A 4 49.07 15.78 8.10
C ARG A 4 47.85 15.76 9.04
N PRO A 5 46.71 16.48 8.85
CA PRO A 5 45.73 16.54 9.94
C PRO A 5 44.78 15.34 10.04
N THR A 6 44.45 14.64 8.95
CA THR A 6 43.23 13.80 8.90
C THR A 6 43.42 12.40 9.47
N VAL A 7 44.45 11.64 9.08
CA VAL A 7 44.61 10.24 9.53
C VAL A 7 45.00 10.14 11.01
N LEU A 8 45.79 11.09 11.50
CA LEU A 8 46.19 11.17 12.90
C LEU A 8 45.07 11.65 13.82
N ALA A 9 44.25 12.60 13.37
CA ALA A 9 43.03 12.97 14.08
C ALA A 9 42.03 11.81 14.11
N LEU A 10 41.95 11.03 13.02
CA LEU A 10 41.13 9.83 12.94
C LEU A 10 41.60 8.76 13.92
N ALA A 11 42.89 8.41 13.90
CA ALA A 11 43.49 7.46 14.85
C ALA A 11 43.33 7.91 16.32
N ALA A 12 43.43 9.22 16.59
CA ALA A 12 43.17 9.79 17.91
C ALA A 12 41.70 9.67 18.32
N SER A 13 40.77 9.97 17.40
CA SER A 13 39.33 9.90 17.66
C SER A 13 38.83 8.47 17.91
N LEU A 14 39.51 7.48 17.34
CA LEU A 14 39.26 6.06 17.55
C LEU A 14 39.97 5.51 18.80
N GLY A 15 40.72 6.34 19.54
CA GLY A 15 41.44 5.91 20.74
C GLY A 15 42.63 4.97 20.48
N LEU A 16 43.09 4.89 19.23
CA LEU A 16 44.12 3.93 18.77
C LEU A 16 45.55 4.44 18.96
N LEU A 17 45.73 5.74 19.26
CA LEU A 17 47.05 6.31 19.56
C LEU A 17 47.42 6.03 21.02
N GLY A 18 47.97 4.85 21.27
CA GLY A 18 48.59 4.49 22.56
C GLY A 18 49.85 5.32 22.82
N GLY A 19 49.70 6.56 23.28
CA GLY A 19 50.80 7.40 23.78
C GLY A 19 51.92 7.74 22.77
N THR A 20 51.70 7.49 21.47
CA THR A 20 52.69 7.69 20.41
C THR A 20 52.81 9.17 20.02
N THR A 21 53.97 9.76 20.32
CA THR A 21 54.35 11.09 19.81
C THR A 21 54.48 11.04 18.28
N VAL A 22 53.67 11.85 17.59
CA VAL A 22 53.78 12.08 16.14
C VAL A 22 55.16 12.66 15.83
N LYS A 23 56.01 11.90 15.14
CA LYS A 23 57.29 12.45 14.66
C LYS A 23 57.02 13.37 13.48
N ALA A 24 57.57 14.58 13.53
CA ALA A 24 57.43 15.54 12.43
C ALA A 24 58.28 15.20 11.19
N GLN A 25 59.13 14.17 11.23
CA GLN A 25 60.01 13.77 10.13
C GLN A 25 60.10 12.24 10.08
N PHE A 26 60.00 11.67 8.88
CA PHE A 26 60.18 10.24 8.61
C PHE A 26 61.65 9.95 8.29
N ALA A 27 62.16 8.81 8.73
CA ALA A 27 63.52 8.38 8.41
C ALA A 27 63.68 8.03 6.92
N THR A 28 62.62 7.47 6.32
CA THR A 28 62.58 7.11 4.90
C THR A 28 61.36 7.75 4.24
N VAL A 29 61.53 8.36 3.07
CA VAL A 29 60.42 8.93 2.28
C VAL A 29 60.57 8.48 0.83
N TYR A 30 59.53 7.87 0.27
CA TYR A 30 59.41 7.53 -1.15
C TYR A 30 58.37 8.45 -1.80
N ASN A 31 58.75 9.22 -2.81
CA ASN A 31 57.83 10.01 -3.64
C ASN A 31 57.74 9.36 -5.01
N VAL A 32 56.61 8.71 -5.29
CA VAL A 32 56.38 7.92 -6.51
C VAL A 32 55.43 8.71 -7.41
N PRO A 33 55.87 9.24 -8.57
CA PRO A 33 57.24 9.34 -9.10
C PRO A 33 58.08 10.47 -8.45
N PRO A 34 59.43 10.47 -8.60
CA PRO A 34 60.25 9.57 -9.45
C PRO A 34 60.79 8.33 -8.76
N ASP A 35 60.57 8.16 -7.46
CA ASP A 35 61.10 7.02 -6.71
C ASP A 35 60.41 5.72 -7.14
N SER A 36 61.13 4.61 -7.07
CA SER A 36 60.57 3.27 -7.20
C SER A 36 60.46 2.61 -5.82
N LEU A 37 59.36 1.93 -5.54
CA LEU A 37 59.25 1.11 -4.34
C LEU A 37 60.16 -0.13 -4.43
N PRO A 38 60.58 -0.72 -3.29
CA PRO A 38 61.38 -1.93 -3.29
C PRO A 38 60.61 -3.13 -3.88
N THR A 39 61.02 -3.60 -5.06
CA THR A 39 60.44 -4.77 -5.72
C THR A 39 60.99 -6.08 -5.16
N ARG A 40 60.13 -7.09 -4.98
CA ARG A 40 60.45 -8.49 -4.66
C ARG A 40 59.65 -9.45 -5.52
N ILE A 41 60.15 -10.68 -5.64
CA ILE A 41 59.39 -11.81 -6.16
C ILE A 41 58.79 -12.55 -4.96
N ASP A 42 57.47 -12.75 -4.96
CA ASP A 42 56.76 -13.49 -3.93
C ASP A 42 56.99 -15.01 -4.05
N ALA A 43 56.42 -15.79 -3.11
CA ALA A 43 56.55 -17.24 -3.11
C ALA A 43 55.92 -17.93 -4.34
N PHE A 44 55.09 -17.21 -5.11
CA PHE A 44 54.40 -17.69 -6.31
C PHE A 44 55.05 -17.19 -7.61
N GLY A 45 56.21 -16.54 -7.53
CA GLY A 45 56.94 -16.04 -8.70
C GLY A 45 56.40 -14.73 -9.25
N ARG A 46 55.56 -14.00 -8.51
CA ARG A 46 54.96 -12.73 -8.93
C ARG A 46 55.78 -11.54 -8.43
N LEU A 47 55.87 -10.50 -9.24
CA LEU A 47 56.45 -9.23 -8.82
C LEU A 47 55.54 -8.53 -7.83
N THR A 48 56.13 -7.99 -6.76
CA THR A 48 55.44 -7.27 -5.69
C THR A 48 56.32 -6.10 -5.23
N ASN A 49 55.73 -4.99 -4.83
CA ASN A 49 56.41 -3.91 -4.12
C ASN A 49 56.22 -4.12 -2.63
N ARG A 50 57.29 -4.23 -1.83
CA ARG A 50 57.18 -4.57 -0.41
C ARG A 50 58.02 -3.66 0.47
N VAL A 51 57.36 -2.89 1.33
CA VAL A 51 57.98 -1.98 2.32
C VAL A 51 57.72 -2.54 3.72
N LEU A 52 58.77 -2.84 4.48
CA LEU A 52 58.68 -3.52 5.80
C LEU A 52 59.39 -2.74 6.92
N THR A 53 59.56 -1.43 6.77
CA THR A 53 60.37 -0.60 7.69
C THR A 53 59.53 0.44 8.39
N SER A 54 59.69 0.57 9.72
CA SER A 54 59.11 1.66 10.52
C SER A 54 59.70 3.02 10.12
N ASP A 55 59.04 4.10 10.54
CA ASP A 55 59.48 5.49 10.30
C ASP A 55 59.60 5.81 8.79
N THR A 56 58.65 5.31 7.99
CA THR A 56 58.64 5.40 6.52
C THR A 56 57.39 6.11 6.01
N GLN A 57 57.54 6.99 5.02
CA GLN A 57 56.41 7.59 4.30
C GLN A 57 56.48 7.25 2.80
N VAL A 58 55.36 6.84 2.22
CA VAL A 58 55.19 6.62 0.78
C VAL A 58 54.17 7.63 0.25
N ASN A 59 54.55 8.47 -0.69
CA ASN A 59 53.69 9.45 -1.35
C ASN A 59 53.51 9.03 -2.82
N ILE A 60 52.31 8.63 -3.20
CA ILE A 60 51.92 8.22 -4.55
C ILE A 60 51.16 9.40 -5.18
N ALA A 61 51.67 9.91 -6.30
CA ALA A 61 51.17 11.07 -7.01
C ALA A 61 50.85 10.74 -8.48
N ASP A 62 50.29 11.72 -9.20
CA ASP A 62 49.98 11.58 -10.62
C ASP A 62 51.16 11.07 -11.46
N GLY A 63 50.86 10.16 -12.37
CA GLY A 63 51.86 9.49 -13.21
C GLY A 63 52.54 8.30 -12.53
N ALA A 64 52.27 8.02 -11.25
CA ALA A 64 52.58 6.72 -10.65
C ALA A 64 51.73 5.64 -11.32
N SER A 65 52.38 4.53 -11.68
CA SER A 65 51.73 3.41 -12.35
C SER A 65 52.40 2.14 -11.86
N PHE A 66 51.67 1.32 -11.13
CA PHE A 66 52.16 0.05 -10.61
C PHE A 66 51.78 -1.10 -11.54
N TYR A 67 52.15 -1.02 -12.81
CA TYR A 67 51.90 -2.07 -13.81
C TYR A 67 53.20 -2.66 -14.35
N ASP A 68 53.22 -3.98 -14.58
CA ASP A 68 54.32 -4.64 -15.28
C ASP A 68 54.04 -4.73 -16.80
N ALA A 69 54.52 -3.73 -17.54
CA ALA A 69 54.46 -3.74 -19.00
C ALA A 69 55.43 -4.74 -19.66
N SER A 70 56.38 -5.32 -18.93
CA SER A 70 57.42 -6.20 -19.47
C SER A 70 56.98 -7.66 -19.66
N SER A 71 55.87 -8.06 -19.02
CA SER A 71 55.34 -9.43 -19.08
C SER A 71 54.43 -9.72 -20.29
N GLY A 72 54.22 -8.74 -21.18
CA GLY A 72 53.35 -8.88 -22.38
C GLY A 72 51.84 -8.97 -22.07
N THR A 73 51.46 -9.00 -20.78
CA THR A 73 50.10 -8.82 -20.27
C THR A 73 50.15 -7.68 -19.26
N ILE A 74 49.34 -6.64 -19.43
CA ILE A 74 49.26 -5.58 -18.42
C ILE A 74 48.65 -6.21 -17.16
N ARG A 75 49.49 -6.49 -16.16
CA ARG A 75 49.08 -6.91 -14.81
C ARG A 75 49.65 -5.91 -13.83
N GLY A 76 48.85 -5.52 -12.84
CA GLY A 76 49.36 -4.67 -11.79
C GLY A 76 50.34 -5.41 -10.88
N ILE A 77 51.19 -4.62 -10.21
CA ILE A 77 52.20 -5.05 -9.26
C ILE A 77 51.68 -4.65 -7.89
N PRO A 78 51.24 -5.62 -7.06
CA PRO A 78 50.74 -5.33 -5.73
C PRO A 78 51.75 -4.57 -4.86
N VAL A 79 51.26 -3.66 -4.03
CA VAL A 79 52.01 -2.88 -3.06
C VAL A 79 51.64 -3.37 -1.65
N TYR A 80 52.61 -3.97 -0.97
CA TYR A 80 52.49 -4.43 0.41
C TYR A 80 53.29 -3.49 1.33
N ILE A 81 52.62 -2.89 2.32
CA ILE A 81 53.25 -2.06 3.34
C ILE A 81 53.03 -2.72 4.70
N GLY A 82 54.09 -3.32 5.23
CA GLY A 82 54.03 -4.19 6.40
C GLY A 82 53.80 -5.67 6.08
N ASP A 83 53.56 -6.44 7.13
CA ASP A 83 53.23 -7.86 7.11
C ASP A 83 52.53 -8.23 8.43
N SER A 84 51.70 -9.27 8.45
CA SER A 84 51.05 -9.79 9.66
C SER A 84 52.04 -10.26 10.73
N SER A 85 53.29 -10.51 10.34
CA SER A 85 54.38 -10.89 11.26
C SER A 85 55.18 -9.70 11.82
N ILE A 86 54.93 -8.47 11.35
CA ILE A 86 55.74 -7.29 11.66
C ILE A 86 54.83 -6.10 11.96
N SER A 87 54.84 -5.64 13.21
CA SER A 87 54.23 -4.37 13.59
C SER A 87 55.13 -3.21 13.19
N LEU A 88 54.62 -2.30 12.35
CA LEU A 88 55.32 -1.08 11.99
C LEU A 88 54.96 0.05 12.95
N THR A 89 55.80 1.08 13.03
CA THR A 89 55.47 2.30 13.79
C THR A 89 55.81 3.50 12.94
N ASN A 90 55.02 4.58 13.06
CA ASN A 90 55.21 5.81 12.31
C ASN A 90 55.37 5.58 10.80
N THR A 91 54.48 4.77 10.19
CA THR A 91 54.50 4.47 8.76
C THR A 91 53.26 5.02 8.08
N GLU A 92 53.43 5.79 7.00
CA GLU A 92 52.34 6.46 6.28
C GLU A 92 52.38 6.16 4.78
N VAL A 93 51.20 6.00 4.18
CA VAL A 93 51.00 5.91 2.72
C VAL A 93 50.00 6.98 2.32
N ASN A 94 50.38 7.86 1.41
CA ASN A 94 49.52 8.92 0.90
C ASN A 94 49.31 8.71 -0.60
N VAL A 95 48.10 8.40 -1.01
CA VAL A 95 47.69 8.30 -2.42
C VAL A 95 46.93 9.57 -2.78
N ALA A 96 47.56 10.44 -3.57
CA ALA A 96 46.97 11.68 -4.06
C ALA A 96 46.63 11.63 -5.55
N GLY A 97 47.14 10.62 -6.28
CA GLY A 97 47.01 10.49 -7.73
C GLY A 97 47.64 9.20 -8.24
N GLY A 98 47.60 8.98 -9.55
CA GLY A 98 48.16 7.79 -10.21
C GLY A 98 47.25 6.55 -10.16
N GLU A 99 47.78 5.41 -10.61
CA GLU A 99 47.09 4.13 -10.66
C GLU A 99 47.83 3.08 -9.81
N VAL A 100 47.16 2.60 -8.76
CA VAL A 100 47.60 1.53 -7.88
C VAL A 100 46.69 0.32 -8.12
N ASP A 101 47.27 -0.85 -8.28
CA ASP A 101 46.52 -2.10 -8.41
C ASP A 101 46.04 -2.55 -7.01
N ASP A 102 46.71 -3.54 -6.42
CA ASP A 102 46.47 -3.94 -5.05
C ASP A 102 47.37 -3.14 -4.07
N LEU A 103 46.78 -2.56 -3.02
CA LEU A 103 47.44 -1.93 -1.88
C LEU A 103 47.04 -2.65 -0.59
N TRP A 104 47.98 -3.38 0.00
CA TRP A 104 47.78 -4.15 1.23
C TRP A 104 48.55 -3.50 2.37
N VAL A 105 47.86 -3.14 3.45
CA VAL A 105 48.45 -2.49 4.62
C VAL A 105 48.14 -3.22 5.92
N TYR A 106 49.18 -3.33 6.75
CA TYR A 106 49.20 -4.10 8.00
C TYR A 106 49.43 -3.20 9.22
N ASP A 107 49.51 -3.83 10.41
CA ASP A 107 49.67 -3.18 11.71
C ASP A 107 50.62 -1.98 11.73
N GLY A 108 50.13 -0.88 12.29
CA GLY A 108 50.88 0.36 12.50
C GLY A 108 51.14 1.20 11.24
N VAL A 109 50.44 0.89 10.14
CA VAL A 109 50.41 1.70 8.92
C VAL A 109 49.16 2.58 8.86
N ALA A 110 49.37 3.84 8.52
CA ALA A 110 48.33 4.82 8.25
C ALA A 110 48.25 5.10 6.74
N VAL A 111 47.09 4.91 6.13
CA VAL A 111 46.85 5.18 4.70
C VAL A 111 45.90 6.36 4.54
N SER A 112 46.24 7.29 3.65
CA SER A 112 45.34 8.33 3.17
C SER A 112 45.17 8.20 1.66
N VAL A 113 43.93 8.05 1.20
CA VAL A 113 43.57 8.17 -0.22
C VAL A 113 42.77 9.45 -0.39
N SER A 114 43.23 10.33 -1.27
CA SER A 114 42.61 11.63 -1.56
C SER A 114 42.38 11.87 -3.05
N GLY A 115 42.88 10.96 -3.91
CA GLY A 115 42.78 11.01 -5.36
C GLY A 115 43.44 9.77 -5.99
N GLY A 116 43.46 9.71 -7.32
CA GLY A 116 43.97 8.55 -8.07
C GLY A 116 42.98 7.39 -8.13
N ALA A 117 43.41 6.30 -8.75
CA ALA A 117 42.68 5.04 -8.81
C ALA A 117 43.44 3.96 -8.01
N VAL A 118 42.72 3.24 -7.15
CA VAL A 118 43.25 2.08 -6.41
C VAL A 118 42.31 0.90 -6.71
N ASP A 119 42.80 -0.16 -7.35
CA ASP A 119 41.93 -1.30 -7.66
C ASP A 119 41.46 -1.98 -6.38
N THR A 120 42.37 -2.39 -5.49
CA THR A 120 42.03 -2.98 -4.19
C THR A 120 42.82 -2.35 -3.07
N LEU A 121 42.17 -1.83 -2.03
CA LEU A 121 42.78 -1.44 -0.76
C LEU A 121 42.37 -2.42 0.35
N ILE A 122 43.33 -3.16 0.90
CA ILE A 122 43.13 -4.07 2.03
C ILE A 122 43.76 -3.49 3.29
N VAL A 123 42.96 -3.36 4.34
CA VAL A 123 43.35 -2.78 5.64
C VAL A 123 43.17 -3.84 6.71
N GLU A 124 44.26 -4.32 7.31
CA GLU A 124 44.23 -5.42 8.28
C GLU A 124 45.15 -5.20 9.49
N ASP A 125 44.93 -5.97 10.56
CA ASP A 125 45.82 -6.08 11.74
C ASP A 125 46.14 -4.77 12.48
N GLY A 126 45.23 -3.81 12.58
CA GLY A 126 45.47 -2.53 13.29
C GLY A 126 45.85 -1.37 12.36
N ALA A 127 45.98 -1.64 11.06
CA ALA A 127 46.12 -0.60 10.04
C ALA A 127 44.90 0.33 10.02
N ILE A 128 45.14 1.59 9.64
CA ILE A 128 44.09 2.61 9.55
C ILE A 128 44.10 3.22 8.15
N ALA A 129 42.95 3.27 7.49
CA ALA A 129 42.77 3.97 6.22
C ALA A 129 41.78 5.13 6.32
N SER A 130 42.07 6.22 5.61
CA SER A 130 41.16 7.33 5.39
C SER A 130 41.01 7.57 3.89
N VAL A 131 39.79 7.43 3.38
CA VAL A 131 39.42 7.71 1.99
C VAL A 131 38.63 9.02 1.96
N THR A 132 39.17 9.98 1.25
CA THR A 132 38.70 11.38 1.16
C THR A 132 38.61 11.83 -0.30
N GLY A 133 38.58 10.88 -1.23
CA GLY A 133 38.58 11.08 -2.68
C GLY A 133 39.18 9.88 -3.40
N GLY A 134 39.25 9.96 -4.73
CA GLY A 134 39.74 8.88 -5.59
C GLY A 134 38.65 7.89 -6.02
N ASP A 135 39.06 6.91 -6.83
CA ASP A 135 38.24 5.82 -7.34
C ASP A 135 38.81 4.49 -6.84
N LEU A 136 38.05 3.76 -6.03
CA LEU A 136 38.45 2.49 -5.45
C LEU A 136 37.62 1.36 -6.07
N GLY A 137 38.28 0.35 -6.65
CA GLY A 137 37.60 -0.88 -7.07
C GLY A 137 37.06 -1.66 -5.87
N SER A 138 37.85 -1.76 -4.80
CA SER A 138 37.47 -2.38 -3.53
C SER A 138 38.19 -1.75 -2.34
N LEU A 139 37.47 -1.53 -1.25
CA LEU A 139 38.00 -1.24 0.08
C LEU A 139 37.60 -2.39 1.01
N THR A 140 38.56 -3.21 1.43
CA THR A 140 38.31 -4.36 2.32
C THR A 140 38.98 -4.12 3.67
N VAL A 141 38.19 -4.12 4.74
CA VAL A 141 38.67 -3.90 6.12
C VAL A 141 38.55 -5.20 6.89
N ARG A 142 39.68 -5.86 7.10
CA ARG A 142 39.74 -7.14 7.79
C ARG A 142 39.92 -6.98 9.29
N SER A 143 39.91 -8.10 10.00
CA SER A 143 40.14 -8.19 11.45
C SER A 143 41.23 -7.21 11.94
N GLY A 144 40.86 -6.41 12.95
CA GLY A 144 41.73 -5.38 13.54
C GLY A 144 41.96 -4.13 12.69
N GLY A 145 41.63 -4.15 11.40
CA GLY A 145 41.71 -2.98 10.53
C GLY A 145 40.63 -1.94 10.81
N HIS A 146 40.93 -0.69 10.48
CA HIS A 146 40.02 0.44 10.63
C HIS A 146 39.99 1.27 9.34
N ALA A 147 38.82 1.58 8.79
CA ALA A 147 38.75 2.52 7.66
C ALA A 147 37.63 3.54 7.83
N VAL A 148 37.87 4.75 7.33
CA VAL A 148 36.86 5.79 7.19
C VAL A 148 36.83 6.30 5.76
N ALA A 149 35.67 6.18 5.12
CA ALA A 149 35.40 6.74 3.81
C ALA A 149 34.47 7.95 3.96
N SER A 150 34.88 9.10 3.44
CA SER A 150 34.13 10.37 3.54
C SER A 150 33.92 11.08 2.21
N ASP A 151 34.61 10.64 1.16
CA ASP A 151 34.44 11.11 -0.22
C ASP A 151 35.07 10.06 -1.14
N GLY A 152 34.93 10.22 -2.46
CA GLY A 152 35.37 9.27 -3.47
C GLY A 152 34.32 8.23 -3.83
N VAL A 153 34.61 7.51 -4.91
CA VAL A 153 33.77 6.41 -5.41
C VAL A 153 34.41 5.10 -4.98
N ILE A 154 33.61 4.22 -4.37
CA ILE A 154 34.03 2.89 -3.93
C ILE A 154 33.10 1.88 -4.57
N ARG A 155 33.60 1.10 -5.53
CA ARG A 155 32.78 0.07 -6.18
C ARG A 155 32.37 -1.03 -5.19
N ARG A 156 33.26 -1.47 -4.30
CA ARG A 156 32.91 -2.41 -3.22
C ARG A 156 33.52 -1.98 -1.90
N TYR A 157 32.72 -1.83 -0.86
CA TYR A 157 33.19 -1.64 0.50
C TYR A 157 32.83 -2.86 1.34
N GLU A 158 33.83 -3.62 1.76
CA GLU A 158 33.67 -4.87 2.51
C GLU A 158 34.28 -4.75 3.91
N ILE A 159 33.50 -5.08 4.94
CA ILE A 159 33.98 -5.22 6.33
C ILE A 159 34.02 -6.72 6.66
N ASP A 160 35.22 -7.24 6.88
CA ASP A 160 35.52 -8.67 7.08
C ASP A 160 36.30 -8.91 8.38
N GLY A 161 35.66 -8.56 9.49
CA GLY A 161 36.18 -8.63 10.86
C GLY A 161 36.70 -7.30 11.40
N GLY A 162 36.81 -6.29 10.55
CA GLY A 162 37.32 -4.96 10.89
C GLY A 162 36.27 -3.98 11.39
N THR A 163 36.62 -2.69 11.38
CA THR A 163 35.65 -1.61 11.63
C THR A 163 35.69 -0.54 10.55
N GLY A 164 34.52 -0.16 10.07
CA GLY A 164 34.34 0.86 9.04
C GLY A 164 33.52 2.04 9.53
N VAL A 165 33.77 3.20 8.94
CA VAL A 165 32.85 4.35 8.98
C VAL A 165 32.64 4.87 7.58
N LEU A 166 31.39 4.96 7.16
CA LEU A 166 30.98 5.68 5.96
C LEU A 166 30.46 7.06 6.37
N ALA A 167 30.96 8.13 5.78
CA ALA A 167 30.60 9.50 6.10
C ALA A 167 30.02 10.23 4.87
N ALA A 168 29.44 11.41 5.11
CA ALA A 168 28.84 12.23 4.06
C ALA A 168 29.86 12.60 2.98
N GLY A 169 29.53 12.28 1.73
CA GLY A 169 30.34 12.54 0.53
C GLY A 169 30.76 11.27 -0.21
N ALA A 170 30.88 10.14 0.49
CA ALA A 170 31.23 8.87 -0.14
C ALA A 170 30.08 8.30 -1.00
N ASP A 171 30.43 7.72 -2.15
CA ASP A 171 29.53 7.03 -3.08
C ASP A 171 29.97 5.57 -3.21
N VAL A 172 29.16 4.64 -2.68
CA VAL A 172 29.46 3.20 -2.61
C VAL A 172 28.50 2.42 -3.52
N GLU A 173 29.02 1.62 -4.44
CA GLU A 173 28.17 0.79 -5.31
C GLU A 173 27.66 -0.46 -4.57
N PHE A 174 28.55 -1.26 -3.97
CA PHE A 174 28.22 -2.45 -3.17
C PHE A 174 28.77 -2.36 -1.75
N LEU A 175 27.96 -2.75 -0.75
CA LEU A 175 28.33 -2.68 0.67
C LEU A 175 28.11 -4.02 1.38
N ASP A 176 29.19 -4.63 1.86
CA ASP A 176 29.16 -5.93 2.53
C ASP A 176 29.67 -5.80 3.97
N VAL A 177 28.91 -6.28 4.95
CA VAL A 177 29.31 -6.37 6.36
C VAL A 177 29.28 -7.83 6.80
N ASN A 178 30.41 -8.52 6.65
CA ASN A 178 30.54 -9.94 6.89
C ASN A 178 30.69 -10.26 8.39
N GLU A 179 31.82 -9.84 8.93
CA GLU A 179 32.18 -9.90 10.35
C GLU A 179 32.63 -8.49 10.77
N GLY A 180 32.48 -8.11 12.03
CA GLY A 180 32.87 -6.77 12.49
C GLY A 180 31.76 -5.73 12.40
N SER A 181 32.11 -4.44 12.30
CA SER A 181 31.14 -3.35 12.47
C SER A 181 31.33 -2.20 11.48
N LEU A 182 30.22 -1.75 10.90
CA LEU A 182 30.15 -0.56 10.06
C LEU A 182 29.21 0.47 10.68
N VAL A 183 29.66 1.73 10.72
CA VAL A 183 28.82 2.88 11.07
C VAL A 183 28.64 3.78 9.86
N VAL A 184 27.40 3.99 9.44
CA VAL A 184 27.04 4.89 8.34
C VAL A 184 26.53 6.21 8.93
N ASN A 185 27.28 7.28 8.69
CA ASN A 185 27.04 8.66 9.12
C ASN A 185 26.72 9.59 7.93
N GLY A 186 26.50 9.03 6.74
CA GLY A 186 26.21 9.77 5.51
C GLY A 186 26.71 9.00 4.29
N GLY A 187 26.60 9.63 3.12
CA GLY A 187 26.98 9.03 1.84
C GLY A 187 25.81 8.36 1.14
N VAL A 188 26.09 7.79 -0.03
CA VAL A 188 25.13 7.04 -0.85
C VAL A 188 25.63 5.61 -1.00
N VAL A 189 24.73 4.65 -0.81
CA VAL A 189 24.93 3.23 -1.11
C VAL A 189 23.92 2.85 -2.20
N ARG A 190 24.42 2.48 -3.38
CA ARG A 190 23.59 2.39 -4.61
C ARG A 190 22.92 1.04 -4.82
N SER A 191 23.59 -0.04 -4.42
CA SER A 191 23.11 -1.41 -4.62
C SER A 191 22.92 -2.12 -3.28
N LEU A 192 22.43 -3.35 -3.34
CA LEU A 192 22.23 -4.24 -2.20
C LEU A 192 23.33 -4.12 -1.14
N THR A 193 22.91 -3.90 0.10
CA THR A 193 23.77 -4.00 1.28
C THR A 193 23.55 -5.34 1.97
N ASP A 194 24.57 -6.19 2.04
CA ASP A 194 24.50 -7.48 2.72
C ASP A 194 25.13 -7.41 4.13
N VAL A 195 24.39 -7.84 5.15
CA VAL A 195 24.89 -7.95 6.54
C VAL A 195 24.84 -9.43 6.97
N LEU A 196 26.00 -10.08 7.02
CA LEU A 196 26.09 -11.52 7.32
C LEU A 196 25.95 -11.82 8.82
N ALA A 197 25.92 -13.11 9.18
CA ALA A 197 25.58 -13.66 10.50
C ALA A 197 26.38 -13.15 11.70
N SER A 198 27.43 -12.35 11.51
CA SER A 198 28.21 -11.71 12.59
C SER A 198 28.59 -10.26 12.29
N GLY A 199 27.98 -9.69 11.24
CA GLY A 199 28.10 -8.30 10.89
C GLY A 199 27.21 -7.41 11.75
N SER A 200 27.70 -6.22 12.06
CA SER A 200 26.94 -5.17 12.73
C SER A 200 26.90 -3.92 11.87
N LEU A 201 25.68 -3.48 11.53
CA LEU A 201 25.45 -2.24 10.79
C LEU A 201 24.72 -1.24 11.68
N THR A 202 25.33 -0.07 11.89
CA THR A 202 24.67 1.09 12.51
C THR A 202 24.46 2.17 11.47
N VAL A 203 23.24 2.68 11.33
CA VAL A 203 22.91 3.78 10.40
C VAL A 203 22.43 4.98 11.18
N ASN A 204 23.23 6.05 11.21
CA ASN A 204 22.87 7.34 11.79
C ASN A 204 22.29 8.28 10.72
N SER A 205 22.80 8.22 9.49
CA SER A 205 22.26 8.90 8.30
C SER A 205 22.84 8.26 7.03
N GLY A 206 22.54 8.82 5.84
CA GLY A 206 22.94 8.27 4.54
C GLY A 206 21.73 7.83 3.72
N ARG A 207 21.97 7.52 2.44
CA ARG A 207 20.93 7.09 1.49
C ARG A 207 21.26 5.69 0.97
N PHE A 208 20.32 4.77 1.10
CA PHE A 208 20.36 3.42 0.54
C PHE A 208 19.37 3.38 -0.62
N GLU A 209 19.88 3.29 -1.85
CA GLU A 209 19.06 3.29 -3.07
C GLU A 209 18.45 1.91 -3.36
N ASP A 210 18.97 0.86 -2.73
CA ASP A 210 18.53 -0.54 -2.86
C ASP A 210 18.40 -1.18 -1.46
N SER A 211 17.96 -2.44 -1.41
CA SER A 211 17.67 -3.19 -0.20
C SER A 211 18.87 -3.33 0.77
N VAL A 212 18.57 -3.35 2.07
CA VAL A 212 19.49 -3.81 3.12
C VAL A 212 19.06 -5.21 3.56
N ALA A 213 19.85 -6.23 3.25
CA ALA A 213 19.56 -7.62 3.55
C ALA A 213 20.44 -8.15 4.69
N ALA A 214 19.83 -8.52 5.81
CA ALA A 214 20.52 -9.12 6.94
C ALA A 214 20.33 -10.64 7.01
N GLN A 215 21.34 -11.37 7.50
CA GLN A 215 21.28 -12.81 7.76
C GLN A 215 21.10 -13.11 9.25
N ALA A 216 20.63 -14.32 9.56
CA ALA A 216 20.48 -14.77 10.95
C ALA A 216 21.80 -14.64 11.72
N GLY A 217 21.80 -13.92 12.85
CA GLY A 217 22.98 -13.59 13.66
C GLY A 217 23.47 -12.14 13.49
N ALA A 218 23.09 -11.46 12.41
CA ALA A 218 23.41 -10.06 12.18
C ALA A 218 22.75 -9.13 13.21
N THR A 219 23.36 -7.97 13.44
CA THR A 219 22.81 -6.89 14.27
C THR A 219 22.62 -5.61 13.46
N LEU A 220 21.41 -5.04 13.49
CA LEU A 220 21.08 -3.75 12.86
C LEU A 220 20.66 -2.72 13.91
N ASP A 221 21.24 -1.53 13.84
CA ASP A 221 20.84 -0.36 14.64
C ASP A 221 20.57 0.83 13.71
N ILE A 222 19.29 1.04 13.38
CA ILE A 222 18.85 2.08 12.45
C ILE A 222 18.31 3.26 13.26
N ARG A 223 19.06 4.36 13.24
CA ARG A 223 18.77 5.61 13.97
C ARG A 223 18.39 6.75 13.04
N GLY A 224 18.61 6.59 11.74
CA GLY A 224 18.34 7.56 10.69
C GLY A 224 18.60 6.97 9.31
N GLY A 225 18.69 7.84 8.30
CA GLY A 225 18.93 7.47 6.90
C GLY A 225 17.66 7.45 6.06
N GLU A 226 17.83 7.36 4.75
CA GLU A 226 16.78 7.19 3.74
C GLU A 226 16.96 5.81 3.08
N PHE A 227 15.91 4.98 3.11
CA PHE A 227 15.89 3.63 2.53
C PHE A 227 14.83 3.61 1.44
N LEU A 228 15.22 3.43 0.19
CA LEU A 228 14.32 3.57 -0.97
C LEU A 228 13.67 2.28 -1.48
N ASP A 229 14.14 1.14 -0.98
CA ASP A 229 13.61 -0.17 -1.33
C ASP A 229 13.12 -0.91 -0.09
N GLY A 230 13.99 -1.63 0.64
CA GLY A 230 13.55 -2.39 1.80
C GLY A 230 14.65 -2.72 2.80
N ILE A 231 14.23 -3.19 3.98
CA ILE A 231 15.13 -3.80 4.97
C ILE A 231 14.65 -5.21 5.29
N GLY A 232 15.47 -6.18 4.91
CA GLY A 232 15.27 -7.62 5.17
C GLY A 232 15.85 -8.03 6.51
N MET A 233 14.99 -8.42 7.46
CA MET A 233 15.35 -8.89 8.80
C MET A 233 14.71 -10.26 9.08
N PRO A 234 15.24 -11.36 8.51
CA PRO A 234 14.74 -12.70 8.75
C PRO A 234 14.89 -13.14 10.22
N SER A 235 14.29 -14.28 10.55
CA SER A 235 14.43 -14.87 11.89
C SER A 235 15.90 -15.06 12.27
N GLY A 236 16.29 -14.58 13.46
CA GLY A 236 17.67 -14.64 13.96
C GLY A 236 18.44 -13.32 13.88
N VAL A 237 17.91 -12.31 13.18
CA VAL A 237 18.44 -10.93 13.23
C VAL A 237 18.02 -10.25 14.52
N GLN A 238 18.90 -9.43 15.10
CA GLN A 238 18.59 -8.48 16.17
C GLN A 238 18.55 -7.06 15.58
N ALA A 239 17.41 -6.40 15.63
CA ALA A 239 17.24 -5.09 15.03
C ALA A 239 16.63 -4.07 16.00
N ILE A 240 17.16 -2.85 15.99
CA ILE A 240 16.60 -1.69 16.67
C ILE A 240 16.33 -0.61 15.63
N LEU A 241 15.08 -0.14 15.55
CA LEU A 241 14.70 0.99 14.72
C LEU A 241 14.29 2.15 15.62
N SER A 242 14.97 3.29 15.48
CA SER A 242 14.78 4.51 16.27
C SER A 242 14.79 5.78 15.41
N GLY A 243 14.74 5.62 14.09
CA GLY A 243 14.68 6.69 13.12
C GLY A 243 14.81 6.15 11.70
N GLY A 244 14.84 7.07 10.73
CA GLY A 244 14.96 6.75 9.31
C GLY A 244 13.67 7.03 8.54
N TYR A 245 13.80 7.19 7.23
CA TYR A 245 12.71 7.27 6.28
C TYR A 245 12.70 5.97 5.46
N PHE A 246 11.56 5.31 5.46
CA PHE A 246 11.34 4.06 4.75
C PHE A 246 10.41 4.38 3.60
N ASP A 247 10.98 4.42 2.40
CA ASP A 247 10.28 4.63 1.15
C ASP A 247 10.14 3.27 0.44
N LYS A 248 9.10 3.14 -0.39
CA LYS A 248 8.79 1.92 -1.15
C LYS A 248 8.93 2.16 -2.65
N THR A 249 9.73 3.14 -3.06
CA THR A 249 9.94 3.53 -4.46
C THR A 249 10.21 2.33 -5.37
N PHE A 250 10.93 1.31 -4.89
CA PHE A 250 11.28 0.10 -5.66
C PHE A 250 10.48 -1.16 -5.30
N GLY A 251 9.45 -1.04 -4.46
CA GLY A 251 8.52 -2.12 -4.12
C GLY A 251 8.96 -3.03 -2.97
N GLY A 252 10.15 -2.81 -2.41
CA GLY A 252 10.57 -3.37 -1.13
C GLY A 252 9.80 -2.77 0.04
N GLY A 253 9.82 -3.49 1.16
CA GLY A 253 9.22 -3.06 2.41
C GLY A 253 10.03 -3.54 3.59
N LEU A 254 9.56 -3.26 4.79
CA LEU A 254 10.14 -3.80 6.03
C LEU A 254 9.80 -5.29 6.15
N SER A 255 10.81 -6.16 6.16
CA SER A 255 10.62 -7.60 6.37
C SER A 255 11.16 -8.02 7.74
N ALA A 256 10.41 -7.74 8.81
CA ALA A 256 10.75 -7.98 10.22
C ALA A 256 10.24 -9.34 10.74
N TYR A 257 10.99 -10.41 10.47
CA TYR A 257 10.75 -11.74 11.06
C TYR A 257 11.73 -12.09 12.20
N GLY A 258 12.78 -11.28 12.41
CA GLY A 258 13.72 -11.33 13.53
C GLY A 258 13.24 -10.61 14.79
N ALA A 259 14.09 -10.55 15.81
CA ALA A 259 13.82 -9.83 17.05
C ALA A 259 13.97 -8.31 16.80
N THR A 260 12.85 -7.65 16.48
CA THR A 260 12.84 -6.23 16.09
C THR A 260 12.27 -5.37 17.21
N THR A 261 13.02 -4.34 17.60
CA THR A 261 12.59 -3.32 18.57
C THR A 261 12.28 -2.02 17.86
N LEU A 262 11.09 -1.47 18.06
CA LEU A 262 10.71 -0.13 17.61
C LEU A 262 10.81 0.83 18.79
N VAL A 263 11.68 1.83 18.70
CA VAL A 263 11.88 2.83 19.75
C VAL A 263 11.12 4.09 19.35
N GLY A 264 10.24 4.60 20.21
CA GLY A 264 9.43 5.77 19.86
C GLY A 264 8.25 6.03 20.80
N ALA A 265 7.28 6.79 20.33
CA ALA A 265 6.03 7.08 21.02
C ALA A 265 4.86 7.13 20.04
N GLU A 266 3.67 7.47 20.56
CA GLU A 266 2.46 7.67 19.75
C GLU A 266 2.10 6.42 18.92
N PHE A 267 2.39 5.24 19.48
CA PHE A 267 2.18 3.97 18.78
C PHE A 267 0.70 3.73 18.49
N VAL A 268 0.42 3.26 17.29
CA VAL A 268 -0.88 2.77 16.86
C VAL A 268 -0.65 1.33 16.39
N VAL A 269 -1.35 0.37 16.99
CA VAL A 269 -1.22 -1.04 16.65
C VAL A 269 -2.58 -1.55 16.20
N ASP A 270 -2.64 -2.11 15.00
CA ASP A 270 -3.85 -2.60 14.35
C ASP A 270 -4.98 -1.55 14.32
N GLY A 271 -4.61 -0.28 14.09
CA GLY A 271 -5.52 0.88 14.10
C GLY A 271 -5.92 1.40 15.49
N GLN A 272 -5.39 0.84 16.58
CA GLN A 272 -5.71 1.27 17.95
C GLN A 272 -4.51 1.99 18.61
N PRO A 273 -4.68 3.22 19.13
CA PRO A 273 -3.63 3.88 19.89
C PRO A 273 -3.20 3.04 21.10
N MET A 274 -1.89 2.92 21.32
CA MET A 274 -1.29 2.14 22.39
C MET A 274 -0.35 3.02 23.23
N SER A 275 -0.68 3.18 24.51
CA SER A 275 0.19 3.83 25.49
C SER A 275 1.09 2.80 26.16
N ILE A 276 2.40 3.02 26.13
CA ILE A 276 3.39 2.20 26.82
C ILE A 276 4.31 3.05 27.70
N ASN A 277 4.79 2.49 28.80
CA ASN A 277 5.72 3.16 29.73
C ASN A 277 7.01 2.34 29.99
N GLN A 278 7.10 1.15 29.40
CA GLN A 278 8.28 0.28 29.42
C GLN A 278 8.31 -0.57 28.14
N ALA A 279 9.44 -1.23 27.88
CA ALA A 279 9.57 -2.14 26.75
C ALA A 279 8.47 -3.21 26.78
N THR A 280 7.65 -3.27 25.73
CA THR A 280 6.44 -4.11 25.68
C THR A 280 6.44 -4.94 24.40
N PRO A 281 6.54 -6.28 24.49
CA PRO A 281 6.34 -7.17 23.35
C PRO A 281 4.89 -7.10 22.87
N ILE A 282 4.69 -7.06 21.56
CA ILE A 282 3.36 -6.99 20.95
C ILE A 282 3.23 -8.00 19.82
N THR A 283 1.99 -8.40 19.58
CA THR A 283 1.58 -9.03 18.32
C THR A 283 0.95 -7.95 17.45
N VAL A 284 1.37 -7.86 16.20
CA VAL A 284 0.75 -7.02 15.18
C VAL A 284 0.12 -7.95 14.16
N THR A 285 -1.17 -7.80 13.92
CA THR A 285 -1.88 -8.66 12.97
C THR A 285 -1.92 -8.05 11.57
N ARG A 286 -1.88 -6.71 11.49
CA ARG A 286 -2.16 -5.95 10.27
C ARG A 286 -1.21 -4.77 10.08
N ASP A 287 -1.21 -3.81 11.00
CA ASP A 287 -0.53 -2.52 10.83
C ASP A 287 0.06 -2.00 12.14
N ILE A 288 1.16 -1.28 12.03
CA ILE A 288 1.76 -0.55 13.13
C ILE A 288 2.27 0.80 12.65
N ALA A 289 2.02 1.85 13.43
CA ALA A 289 2.55 3.18 13.19
C ALA A 289 3.03 3.82 14.49
N GLY A 290 3.78 4.91 14.38
CA GLY A 290 4.23 5.70 15.51
C GLY A 290 5.18 6.82 15.10
N VAL A 291 5.85 7.41 16.09
CA VAL A 291 6.82 8.48 15.90
C VAL A 291 8.13 8.11 16.57
N PHE A 292 9.21 8.10 15.79
CA PHE A 292 10.57 7.89 16.29
C PHE A 292 11.05 9.05 17.19
N PRO A 293 12.05 8.85 18.06
CA PRO A 293 12.61 9.88 18.93
C PRO A 293 13.13 11.13 18.24
N ASN A 294 13.45 11.06 16.95
CA ASN A 294 13.84 12.23 16.15
C ASN A 294 12.64 13.01 15.59
N GLY A 295 11.41 12.52 15.80
CA GLY A 295 10.17 13.11 15.31
C GLY A 295 9.73 12.61 13.93
N THR A 296 10.49 11.69 13.32
CA THR A 296 10.12 11.05 12.05
C THR A 296 8.99 10.04 12.30
N PRO A 297 7.85 10.14 11.60
CA PRO A 297 6.78 9.17 11.67
C PRO A 297 7.19 7.91 10.91
N PHE A 298 6.61 6.78 11.29
CA PHE A 298 6.72 5.55 10.53
C PHE A 298 5.37 4.84 10.51
N ALA A 299 5.15 4.06 9.47
CA ALA A 299 4.11 3.07 9.43
C ALA A 299 4.55 1.85 8.64
N PHE A 300 4.12 0.69 9.11
CA PHE A 300 4.36 -0.59 8.47
C PHE A 300 3.05 -1.36 8.38
N SER A 301 2.69 -1.84 7.19
CA SER A 301 1.46 -2.59 6.97
C SER A 301 1.67 -3.85 6.14
N ARG A 302 1.01 -4.94 6.55
CA ARG A 302 1.00 -6.16 5.72
C ARG A 302 0.19 -6.00 4.43
N SER A 303 -0.63 -4.96 4.36
CA SER A 303 -1.45 -4.67 3.19
C SER A 303 -0.69 -3.92 2.10
N ASP A 304 0.48 -3.37 2.40
CA ASP A 304 1.26 -2.54 1.46
C ASP A 304 2.72 -3.00 1.30
N GLY A 305 2.97 -4.29 1.53
CA GLY A 305 4.24 -4.95 1.18
C GLY A 305 5.15 -5.24 2.37
N ASP A 306 4.84 -4.74 3.57
CA ASP A 306 5.66 -5.06 4.75
C ASP A 306 5.37 -6.48 5.26
N GLY A 307 6.42 -7.17 5.67
CA GLY A 307 6.38 -8.53 6.18
C GLY A 307 6.75 -8.58 7.65
N PHE A 308 5.84 -9.03 8.51
CA PHE A 308 6.17 -9.35 9.90
C PHE A 308 5.30 -10.50 10.42
N ARG A 309 5.73 -11.10 11.53
CA ARG A 309 5.00 -12.23 12.16
C ARG A 309 3.61 -11.79 12.59
N THR A 310 2.60 -12.62 12.38
CA THR A 310 1.23 -12.38 12.88
C THR A 310 0.81 -13.31 14.00
N SER A 311 1.71 -14.18 14.43
CA SER A 311 1.55 -15.03 15.60
C SER A 311 2.81 -14.99 16.45
N GLY A 312 2.63 -15.00 17.77
CA GLY A 312 3.71 -14.68 18.71
C GLY A 312 4.11 -13.21 18.65
N VAL A 313 5.30 -12.89 19.14
CA VAL A 313 5.81 -11.51 19.18
C VAL A 313 6.25 -11.06 17.79
N SER A 314 5.61 -10.01 17.28
CA SER A 314 5.97 -9.33 16.02
C SER A 314 7.07 -8.31 16.26
N PHE A 315 6.89 -7.48 17.29
CA PHE A 315 7.80 -6.41 17.66
C PHE A 315 7.90 -6.28 19.18
N THR A 316 8.99 -5.67 19.67
CA THR A 316 9.05 -5.07 21.00
C THR A 316 8.99 -3.56 20.86
N LEU A 317 8.00 -2.91 21.46
CA LEU A 317 7.93 -1.46 21.49
C LEU A 317 8.72 -0.93 22.69
N SER A 318 9.59 0.05 22.48
CA SER A 318 10.38 0.70 23.52
C SER A 318 10.02 2.19 23.58
N PRO A 319 9.56 2.72 24.74
CA PRO A 319 9.10 4.10 24.83
C PRO A 319 10.26 5.09 24.79
N ALA A 320 10.15 6.10 23.94
CA ALA A 320 11.05 7.24 23.88
C ALA A 320 10.30 8.45 23.29
N ALA A 321 10.29 9.56 24.04
CA ALA A 321 9.50 10.73 23.66
C ALA A 321 10.13 11.49 22.48
N PRO A 322 9.37 11.77 21.40
CA PRO A 322 9.83 12.66 20.34
C PRO A 322 9.82 14.13 20.81
N PRO A 323 10.54 15.04 20.12
CA PRO A 323 10.38 16.47 20.29
C PRO A 323 8.91 16.85 20.15
N ALA A 324 8.38 17.62 21.10
CA ALA A 324 6.99 18.07 21.04
C ALA A 324 6.74 18.80 19.71
N PRO A 325 5.68 18.45 18.97
CA PRO A 325 5.37 19.14 17.73
C PRO A 325 5.08 20.61 18.03
N ILE A 326 5.69 21.50 17.25
CA ILE A 326 5.34 22.92 17.29
C ILE A 326 4.03 23.05 16.51
N ALA A 327 2.92 23.24 17.23
CA ALA A 327 1.61 23.43 16.63
C ALA A 327 1.61 24.67 15.72
N GLY A 328 0.94 24.59 14.57
CA GLY A 328 0.90 25.69 13.62
C GLY A 328 0.70 25.25 12.18
N VAL A 329 0.68 26.25 11.30
CA VAL A 329 0.54 26.08 9.85
C VAL A 329 1.90 26.30 9.20
N TYR A 330 2.30 25.35 8.36
CA TYR A 330 3.56 25.33 7.62
C TYR A 330 3.28 25.45 6.13
N PHE A 331 4.19 26.03 5.37
CA PHE A 331 4.08 26.18 3.91
C PHE A 331 5.24 25.45 3.24
N ALA A 332 4.94 24.56 2.28
CA ALA A 332 5.96 23.79 1.59
C ALA A 332 6.95 24.68 0.82
N SER A 333 6.49 25.78 0.24
CA SER A 333 7.34 26.78 -0.43
C SER A 333 8.39 27.42 0.49
N LEU A 334 8.12 27.46 1.80
CA LEU A 334 9.00 28.00 2.83
C LEU A 334 9.76 26.90 3.60
N SER A 335 9.46 25.64 3.34
CA SER A 335 9.98 24.48 4.06
C SER A 335 10.10 23.26 3.14
N PRO A 336 10.96 23.30 2.10
CA PRO A 336 11.00 22.27 1.05
C PRO A 336 11.48 20.90 1.54
N THR A 337 12.03 20.81 2.75
CA THR A 337 12.47 19.56 3.38
C THR A 337 11.47 19.03 4.41
N PHE A 338 10.25 19.59 4.46
CA PHE A 338 9.23 19.18 5.42
C PHE A 338 8.65 17.81 5.01
N ARG A 339 8.93 16.77 5.79
CA ARG A 339 8.57 15.37 5.49
C ARG A 339 7.63 14.72 6.52
N SER A 340 7.17 15.47 7.52
CA SER A 340 6.36 14.93 8.61
C SER A 340 5.38 15.96 9.17
N VAL A 341 4.10 15.60 9.21
CA VAL A 341 3.04 16.35 9.90
C VAL A 341 2.57 15.55 11.11
N ARG A 342 2.65 16.16 12.30
CA ARG A 342 2.15 15.56 13.56
C ARG A 342 0.91 16.26 14.08
N ALA A 343 0.29 15.68 15.10
CA ALA A 343 -0.88 16.26 15.76
C ALA A 343 -0.69 17.74 16.12
N GLY A 344 -1.68 18.57 15.79
CA GLY A 344 -1.63 20.03 15.97
C GLY A 344 -0.87 20.80 14.88
N GLN A 345 -0.32 20.12 13.88
CA GLN A 345 0.33 20.74 12.71
C GLN A 345 -0.55 20.64 11.47
N THR A 346 -0.44 21.65 10.61
CA THR A 346 -1.02 21.63 9.26
C THR A 346 0.03 22.02 8.24
N LEU A 347 0.29 21.18 7.23
CA LEU A 347 1.14 21.53 6.10
C LEU A 347 0.29 21.99 4.91
N ILE A 348 0.52 23.21 4.43
CA ILE A 348 -0.04 23.73 3.19
C ILE A 348 1.01 23.56 2.10
N ILE A 349 0.69 22.77 1.08
CA ILE A 349 1.51 22.58 -0.11
C ILE A 349 0.97 23.56 -1.14
N ASP A 350 1.43 24.80 -0.98
CA ASP A 350 1.02 25.99 -1.72
C ASP A 350 1.61 26.04 -3.14
N ALA A 351 1.16 26.99 -3.95
CA ALA A 351 1.63 27.14 -5.33
C ALA A 351 3.16 27.30 -5.40
N GLY A 352 3.84 26.43 -6.16
CA GLY A 352 5.30 26.37 -6.24
C GLY A 352 5.97 25.65 -5.07
N GLY A 353 5.21 25.24 -4.06
CA GLY A 353 5.65 24.33 -3.02
C GLY A 353 5.79 22.91 -3.56
N ILE A 354 6.96 22.32 -3.36
CA ILE A 354 7.28 20.95 -3.78
C ILE A 354 7.65 20.14 -2.54
N VAL A 355 6.92 19.07 -2.29
CA VAL A 355 7.30 18.04 -1.32
C VAL A 355 8.01 16.93 -2.08
N PRO A 356 9.32 16.71 -1.86
CA PRO A 356 10.08 15.71 -2.61
C PRO A 356 9.70 14.27 -2.25
N GLY A 357 9.05 14.06 -1.10
CA GLY A 357 8.63 12.75 -0.57
C GLY A 357 9.74 11.96 0.18
N PRO A 358 9.41 10.90 0.93
CA PRO A 358 8.05 10.55 1.39
C PRO A 358 7.53 11.58 2.43
N LEU A 359 6.20 11.67 2.57
CA LEU A 359 5.52 12.54 3.54
C LEU A 359 4.66 11.72 4.49
N GLY A 360 5.00 11.70 5.78
CA GLY A 360 4.17 11.08 6.80
C GLY A 360 3.23 12.08 7.48
N ILE A 361 1.94 11.76 7.56
CA ILE A 361 0.91 12.55 8.26
C ILE A 361 0.32 11.66 9.37
N VAL A 362 0.71 11.94 10.61
CA VAL A 362 0.29 11.18 11.80
C VAL A 362 -0.45 12.09 12.77
N GLY A 363 -1.77 11.98 12.85
CA GLY A 363 -2.61 12.81 13.72
C GLY A 363 -2.76 14.28 13.31
N GLY A 364 -1.99 14.74 12.32
CA GLY A 364 -2.02 16.11 11.78
C GLY A 364 -2.82 16.24 10.48
N GLY A 365 -2.68 17.37 9.80
CA GLY A 365 -3.34 17.63 8.52
C GLY A 365 -2.41 18.16 7.42
N ALA A 366 -2.68 17.84 6.17
CA ALA A 366 -2.06 18.52 5.03
C ALA A 366 -3.08 18.93 3.98
N VAL A 367 -2.80 20.01 3.26
CA VAL A 367 -3.65 20.53 2.18
C VAL A 367 -2.79 20.79 0.95
N VAL A 368 -3.10 20.13 -0.17
CA VAL A 368 -2.49 20.38 -1.48
C VAL A 368 -3.34 21.39 -2.22
N GLN A 369 -2.76 22.56 -2.48
CA GLN A 369 -3.43 23.65 -3.20
C GLN A 369 -3.09 23.60 -4.69
N PRO A 370 -3.87 24.28 -5.55
CA PRO A 370 -3.53 24.44 -6.97
C PRO A 370 -2.09 24.95 -7.15
N GLY A 371 -1.30 24.24 -7.96
CA GLY A 371 0.12 24.55 -8.22
C GLY A 371 1.12 23.98 -7.20
N GLY A 372 0.64 23.32 -6.14
CA GLY A 372 1.48 22.50 -5.26
C GLY A 372 1.79 21.14 -5.87
N VAL A 373 2.94 20.57 -5.52
CA VAL A 373 3.40 19.27 -6.04
C VAL A 373 3.85 18.35 -4.90
N VAL A 374 3.37 17.11 -4.92
CA VAL A 374 3.87 16.02 -4.08
C VAL A 374 4.46 14.95 -4.98
N ASN A 375 5.76 14.73 -4.88
CA ASN A 375 6.49 13.89 -5.83
C ASN A 375 6.49 12.40 -5.49
N ASP A 376 6.45 12.04 -4.21
CA ASP A 376 6.61 10.66 -3.75
C ASP A 376 5.61 10.28 -2.66
N ASP A 377 5.69 9.04 -2.21
CA ASP A 377 4.81 8.38 -1.26
C ASP A 377 4.31 9.28 -0.10
N VAL A 378 3.01 9.25 0.15
CA VAL A 378 2.39 9.87 1.34
C VAL A 378 1.68 8.82 2.15
N GLU A 379 1.90 8.86 3.44
CA GLU A 379 1.27 7.97 4.40
C GLU A 379 0.43 8.77 5.39
N VAL A 380 -0.85 8.45 5.49
CA VAL A 380 -1.81 9.14 6.35
C VAL A 380 -2.37 8.17 7.38
N SER A 381 -2.14 8.47 8.66
CA SER A 381 -2.61 7.70 9.81
C SER A 381 -3.17 8.61 10.90
N LEU A 382 -4.39 8.34 11.38
CA LEU A 382 -5.13 9.19 12.32
C LEU A 382 -5.20 10.68 11.94
N GLY A 383 -4.89 11.02 10.70
CA GLY A 383 -4.78 12.38 10.18
C GLY A 383 -5.52 12.55 8.86
N GLU A 384 -5.38 13.71 8.25
CA GLU A 384 -6.12 14.05 7.04
C GLU A 384 -5.22 14.69 5.97
N LEU A 385 -5.36 14.25 4.72
CA LEU A 385 -4.83 14.92 3.54
C LEU A 385 -5.99 15.41 2.67
N ILE A 386 -6.07 16.72 2.42
CA ILE A 386 -7.03 17.32 1.48
C ILE A 386 -6.30 17.74 0.21
N VAL A 387 -6.78 17.29 -0.94
CA VAL A 387 -6.28 17.68 -2.26
C VAL A 387 -7.29 18.63 -2.89
N GLU A 388 -7.09 19.94 -2.75
CA GLU A 388 -7.92 20.97 -3.38
C GLU A 388 -7.55 21.18 -4.86
N GLY A 389 -6.30 20.87 -5.22
CA GLY A 389 -5.75 20.93 -6.56
C GLY A 389 -4.30 20.44 -6.58
N GLY A 390 -3.56 20.79 -7.63
CA GLY A 390 -2.13 20.46 -7.74
C GLY A 390 -1.89 19.12 -8.43
N LEU A 391 -0.62 18.68 -8.39
CA LEU A 391 -0.15 17.45 -9.01
C LEU A 391 0.40 16.51 -7.94
N LEU A 392 -0.04 15.26 -8.01
CA LEU A 392 0.42 14.16 -7.16
C LEU A 392 1.07 13.12 -8.07
N ASN A 393 2.36 12.82 -7.84
CA ASN A 393 3.14 11.90 -8.68
C ASN A 393 3.43 10.55 -7.99
N GLY A 394 3.22 10.43 -6.67
CA GLY A 394 3.54 9.25 -5.86
C GLY A 394 2.32 8.52 -5.32
N THR A 395 2.53 7.44 -4.55
CA THR A 395 1.42 6.66 -3.98
C THR A 395 0.89 7.31 -2.70
N LEU A 396 -0.43 7.48 -2.58
CA LEU A 396 -1.06 7.92 -1.34
C LEU A 396 -1.64 6.72 -0.59
N LYS A 397 -1.29 6.54 0.68
CA LYS A 397 -1.77 5.44 1.53
C LYS A 397 -2.49 6.00 2.75
N ALA A 398 -3.75 5.62 2.93
CA ALA A 398 -4.53 5.93 4.12
C ALA A 398 -4.79 4.65 4.91
N PHE A 399 -4.51 4.65 6.21
CA PHE A 399 -4.72 3.49 7.10
C PHE A 399 -4.93 3.94 8.54
N GLY A 400 -5.45 3.05 9.40
CA GLY A 400 -5.49 3.27 10.85
C GLY A 400 -6.16 4.59 11.25
N GLY A 401 -7.28 4.94 10.63
CA GLY A 401 -8.03 6.19 10.85
C GLY A 401 -7.58 7.37 9.99
N GLY A 402 -6.59 7.20 9.12
CA GLY A 402 -6.18 8.21 8.14
C GLY A 402 -7.21 8.40 7.04
N VAL A 403 -7.34 9.64 6.56
CA VAL A 403 -8.30 10.01 5.52
C VAL A 403 -7.63 10.84 4.43
N VAL A 404 -7.84 10.47 3.17
CA VAL A 404 -7.45 11.27 2.01
C VAL A 404 -8.71 11.77 1.30
N ILE A 405 -8.82 13.06 1.03
CA ILE A 405 -9.97 13.70 0.41
C ILE A 405 -9.54 14.44 -0.86
N TYR A 406 -10.01 13.99 -2.02
CA TYR A 406 -9.86 14.68 -3.30
C TYR A 406 -11.03 15.62 -3.55
N ARG A 407 -10.78 16.93 -3.55
CA ARG A 407 -11.74 17.96 -3.99
C ARG A 407 -11.47 18.45 -5.41
N GLY A 408 -10.25 18.24 -5.89
CA GLY A 408 -9.79 18.61 -7.22
C GLY A 408 -8.41 18.02 -7.51
N GLY A 409 -7.74 18.56 -8.52
CA GLY A 409 -6.40 18.15 -8.90
C GLY A 409 -6.37 16.96 -9.86
N GLU A 410 -5.16 16.68 -10.33
CA GLU A 410 -4.85 15.55 -11.20
C GLU A 410 -3.90 14.63 -10.44
N HIS A 411 -4.25 13.35 -10.42
CA HIS A 411 -3.38 12.32 -9.88
C HIS A 411 -3.12 11.30 -10.98
N GLU A 412 -2.06 11.57 -11.76
CA GLU A 412 -1.66 10.77 -12.90
C GLU A 412 -0.44 9.89 -12.58
N LYS A 413 -0.52 8.61 -12.97
CA LYS A 413 0.56 7.62 -13.14
C LYS A 413 1.51 7.31 -11.96
N PRO A 414 1.35 6.12 -11.37
CA PRO A 414 2.44 5.21 -11.09
C PRO A 414 2.48 4.16 -12.21
N ILE A 415 3.65 3.90 -12.76
CA ILE A 415 3.82 2.94 -13.87
C ILE A 415 3.40 1.51 -13.45
N PHE A 416 3.31 1.21 -12.14
CA PHE A 416 3.01 -0.13 -11.62
C PHE A 416 2.15 -0.23 -10.33
N ASP A 417 1.71 0.87 -9.69
CA ASP A 417 0.92 0.83 -8.43
C ASP A 417 -0.37 1.68 -8.52
N ALA A 418 -1.26 1.57 -7.53
CA ALA A 418 -2.42 2.44 -7.38
C ALA A 418 -1.99 3.85 -6.94
N ASN A 419 -2.60 4.89 -7.49
CA ASN A 419 -2.38 6.27 -7.07
C ASN A 419 -2.78 6.48 -5.61
N ALA A 420 -3.91 5.89 -5.21
CA ALA A 420 -4.40 6.00 -3.84
C ALA A 420 -4.85 4.65 -3.30
N ARG A 421 -4.52 4.37 -2.05
CA ARG A 421 -4.84 3.14 -1.35
C ARG A 421 -5.54 3.44 -0.03
N ALA A 422 -6.81 3.09 0.07
CA ALA A 422 -7.52 2.99 1.34
C ALA A 422 -7.25 1.60 1.93
N LEU A 423 -6.28 1.51 2.81
CA LEU A 423 -5.97 0.28 3.53
C LEU A 423 -6.86 0.19 4.78
N ALA A 424 -6.82 -0.93 5.51
CA ALA A 424 -7.78 -1.12 6.60
C ALA A 424 -7.75 -0.02 7.67
N GLY A 425 -8.96 0.35 8.08
CA GLY A 425 -9.23 1.49 8.96
C GLY A 425 -8.97 2.86 8.32
N GLY A 426 -8.44 2.94 7.11
CA GLY A 426 -8.26 4.18 6.35
C GLY A 426 -9.36 4.39 5.31
N ALA A 427 -9.49 5.63 4.86
CA ALA A 427 -10.50 6.02 3.87
C ALA A 427 -9.94 6.94 2.78
N VAL A 428 -10.44 6.75 1.56
CA VAL A 428 -10.25 7.68 0.44
C VAL A 428 -11.62 8.23 0.03
N ARG A 429 -11.73 9.55 -0.09
CA ARG A 429 -12.96 10.25 -0.51
C ARG A 429 -12.68 11.04 -1.77
N VAL A 430 -13.52 10.89 -2.79
CA VAL A 430 -13.45 11.62 -4.06
C VAL A 430 -14.70 12.50 -4.18
N GLU A 431 -14.50 13.79 -3.98
CA GLU A 431 -15.48 14.86 -4.15
C GLU A 431 -15.28 15.56 -5.52
N GLY A 432 -14.07 15.50 -6.08
CA GLY A 432 -13.71 16.07 -7.39
C GLY A 432 -12.34 15.61 -7.87
N GLY A 433 -11.87 16.14 -9.01
CA GLY A 433 -10.58 15.82 -9.62
C GLY A 433 -10.61 14.67 -10.62
N VAL A 434 -9.43 14.34 -11.16
CA VAL A 434 -9.20 13.22 -12.09
C VAL A 434 -8.14 12.30 -11.49
N ILE A 435 -8.51 11.04 -11.25
CA ILE A 435 -7.67 10.04 -10.59
C ILE A 435 -7.58 8.80 -11.48
N ASP A 436 -6.36 8.33 -11.77
CA ASP A 436 -6.16 7.15 -12.61
C ASP A 436 -6.55 5.86 -11.87
N ARG A 437 -5.93 5.54 -10.73
CA ARG A 437 -6.18 4.27 -10.02
C ARG A 437 -6.37 4.41 -8.51
N ILE A 438 -7.47 3.87 -7.99
CA ILE A 438 -7.74 3.78 -6.54
C ILE A 438 -7.93 2.31 -6.12
N GLN A 439 -7.37 1.92 -4.97
CA GLN A 439 -7.58 0.60 -4.38
C GLN A 439 -8.08 0.71 -2.93
N ALA A 440 -9.15 0.01 -2.60
CA ALA A 440 -9.65 -0.15 -1.22
C ALA A 440 -9.34 -1.57 -0.72
N VAL A 441 -8.30 -1.73 0.10
CA VAL A 441 -7.89 -3.02 0.67
C VAL A 441 -8.28 -3.06 2.14
N GLU A 442 -9.40 -3.70 2.45
CA GLU A 442 -10.01 -3.72 3.79
C GLU A 442 -10.35 -2.30 4.34
N GLY A 443 -10.23 -1.25 3.52
CA GLY A 443 -10.58 0.14 3.81
C GLY A 443 -11.79 0.61 3.01
N ASP A 444 -12.07 1.91 3.12
CA ASP A 444 -13.29 2.53 2.58
C ASP A 444 -12.98 3.51 1.44
N LEU A 445 -13.74 3.41 0.34
CA LEU A 445 -13.72 4.34 -0.77
C LEU A 445 -15.10 5.00 -0.92
N ALA A 446 -15.17 6.32 -0.82
CA ALA A 446 -16.39 7.07 -1.11
C ALA A 446 -16.20 7.97 -2.32
N ILE A 447 -17.11 7.92 -3.29
CA ILE A 447 -17.09 8.76 -4.51
C ILE A 447 -18.42 9.52 -4.59
N THR A 448 -18.32 10.84 -4.51
CA THR A 448 -19.46 11.78 -4.60
C THR A 448 -19.34 12.71 -5.80
N GLY A 449 -18.16 12.78 -6.43
CA GLY A 449 -17.87 13.56 -7.63
C GLY A 449 -16.56 13.11 -8.28
N GLY A 450 -16.06 13.90 -9.24
CA GLY A 450 -14.79 13.62 -9.94
C GLY A 450 -14.88 12.49 -10.98
N GLN A 451 -13.71 12.16 -11.53
CA GLN A 451 -13.52 11.08 -12.50
C GLN A 451 -12.46 10.11 -11.99
N VAL A 452 -12.78 8.83 -11.99
CA VAL A 452 -11.85 7.75 -11.62
C VAL A 452 -11.76 6.77 -12.79
N ASP A 453 -10.55 6.51 -13.30
CA ASP A 453 -10.36 5.62 -14.44
C ASP A 453 -10.49 4.14 -14.03
N PHE A 454 -9.88 3.76 -12.91
CA PHE A 454 -9.99 2.41 -12.36
C PHE A 454 -10.04 2.42 -10.84
N ALA A 455 -11.05 1.77 -10.28
CA ALA A 455 -11.13 1.47 -8.86
C ALA A 455 -11.19 -0.04 -8.63
N SER A 456 -10.60 -0.51 -7.54
CA SER A 456 -10.81 -1.87 -7.05
C SER A 456 -10.98 -1.94 -5.55
N ALA A 457 -11.73 -2.93 -5.08
CA ALA A 457 -11.88 -3.23 -3.67
C ALA A 457 -11.51 -4.70 -3.40
N GLU A 458 -10.81 -4.93 -2.29
CA GLU A 458 -10.39 -6.24 -1.80
C GLU A 458 -10.73 -6.36 -0.31
N ALA A 459 -11.84 -7.04 0.00
CA ALA A 459 -12.49 -6.99 1.31
C ALA A 459 -12.78 -5.56 1.82
N GLY A 460 -12.80 -4.57 0.92
CA GLY A 460 -13.10 -3.17 1.21
C GLY A 460 -14.55 -2.79 0.90
N SER A 461 -14.89 -1.53 1.16
CA SER A 461 -16.20 -0.95 0.85
C SER A 461 -16.07 0.17 -0.19
N VAL A 462 -17.07 0.28 -1.06
CA VAL A 462 -17.21 1.37 -2.04
C VAL A 462 -18.59 1.97 -1.93
N ASP A 463 -18.66 3.26 -1.63
CA ASP A 463 -19.90 4.05 -1.63
C ASP A 463 -19.86 5.03 -2.82
N LEU A 464 -20.76 4.86 -3.78
CA LEU A 464 -20.87 5.71 -4.97
C LEU A 464 -22.16 6.53 -4.91
N ALA A 465 -22.06 7.82 -4.68
CA ALA A 465 -23.21 8.75 -4.66
C ALA A 465 -23.21 9.73 -5.85
N GLY A 466 -22.10 9.83 -6.58
CA GLY A 466 -21.93 10.73 -7.73
C GLY A 466 -20.61 10.46 -8.45
N GLY A 467 -20.22 11.33 -9.38
CA GLY A 467 -18.99 11.15 -10.17
C GLY A 467 -19.09 10.09 -11.26
N ALA A 468 -17.97 9.85 -11.95
CA ALA A 468 -17.86 8.88 -13.03
C ALA A 468 -16.69 7.92 -12.80
N LEU A 469 -16.96 6.63 -12.95
CA LEU A 469 -15.99 5.54 -12.77
C LEU A 469 -15.95 4.70 -14.05
N ARG A 470 -14.82 4.68 -14.75
CA ARG A 470 -14.72 3.89 -15.99
C ARG A 470 -14.70 2.38 -15.70
N ARG A 471 -14.06 1.94 -14.61
CA ARG A 471 -14.06 0.54 -14.22
C ARG A 471 -14.01 0.33 -12.71
N LEU A 472 -14.82 -0.60 -12.21
CA LEU A 472 -14.80 -1.08 -10.82
C LEU A 472 -14.64 -2.60 -10.74
N ASP A 473 -13.64 -3.07 -10.00
CA ASP A 473 -13.47 -4.49 -9.68
C ASP A 473 -13.67 -4.73 -8.17
N LEU A 474 -14.67 -5.54 -7.81
CA LEU A 474 -14.92 -6.00 -6.44
C LEU A 474 -14.39 -7.42 -6.26
N ARG A 475 -13.43 -7.61 -5.37
CA ARG A 475 -12.72 -8.89 -5.17
C ARG A 475 -12.78 -9.33 -3.72
N ARG A 476 -12.58 -10.63 -3.51
CA ARG A 476 -12.36 -11.19 -2.17
C ARG A 476 -10.91 -11.04 -1.74
N ARG A 477 -10.69 -11.01 -0.43
CA ARG A 477 -9.38 -11.15 0.18
C ARG A 477 -9.42 -12.16 1.31
N GLN A 478 -8.34 -12.92 1.49
CA GLN A 478 -8.14 -13.68 2.71
C GLN A 478 -7.57 -12.72 3.76
N THR A 479 -8.40 -12.35 4.73
CA THR A 479 -8.00 -11.46 5.82
C THR A 479 -7.27 -12.25 6.91
N ALA A 480 -6.39 -11.59 7.65
CA ALA A 480 -5.64 -12.22 8.74
C ALA A 480 -6.53 -12.63 9.93
N THR A 481 -7.68 -11.97 10.11
CA THR A 481 -8.53 -12.10 11.31
C THR A 481 -9.89 -12.73 11.05
N SER A 482 -10.43 -12.64 9.83
CA SER A 482 -11.86 -12.90 9.55
C SER A 482 -12.09 -13.95 8.46
N GLY A 483 -11.03 -14.59 7.95
CA GLY A 483 -11.13 -15.53 6.84
C GLY A 483 -11.33 -14.84 5.49
N ILE A 484 -11.94 -15.53 4.54
CA ILE A 484 -12.23 -14.97 3.21
C ILE A 484 -13.40 -13.97 3.33
N GLN A 485 -13.18 -12.72 2.93
CA GLN A 485 -14.19 -11.67 2.92
C GLN A 485 -14.31 -11.09 1.50
N GLY A 486 -15.55 -10.94 1.02
CA GLY A 486 -15.87 -10.25 -0.24
C GLY A 486 -15.95 -8.73 -0.04
N SER A 487 -15.81 -7.98 -1.13
CA SER A 487 -15.99 -6.53 -1.13
C SER A 487 -17.44 -6.13 -1.26
N LYS A 488 -17.78 -4.88 -0.92
CA LYS A 488 -19.14 -4.34 -1.02
C LYS A 488 -19.18 -3.05 -1.83
N LEU A 489 -20.17 -2.92 -2.70
CA LEU A 489 -20.54 -1.66 -3.37
C LEU A 489 -21.96 -1.26 -2.98
N VAL A 490 -22.14 0.03 -2.65
CA VAL A 490 -23.43 0.71 -2.56
C VAL A 490 -23.42 1.88 -3.55
N ALA A 491 -24.19 1.78 -4.62
CA ALA A 491 -24.35 2.84 -5.61
C ALA A 491 -25.72 3.53 -5.45
N ALA A 492 -25.71 4.74 -4.90
CA ALA A 492 -26.86 5.61 -4.76
C ALA A 492 -26.84 6.77 -5.79
N GLY A 493 -25.95 6.73 -6.77
CA GLY A 493 -25.80 7.71 -7.85
C GLY A 493 -24.56 7.44 -8.70
N GLY A 494 -24.14 8.42 -9.50
CA GLY A 494 -22.93 8.35 -10.33
C GLY A 494 -23.06 7.44 -11.56
N THR A 495 -21.95 7.24 -12.27
CA THR A 495 -21.85 6.34 -13.42
C THR A 495 -20.72 5.32 -13.23
N ILE A 496 -20.95 4.07 -13.63
CA ILE A 496 -19.95 3.01 -13.70
C ILE A 496 -19.98 2.43 -15.11
N ASP A 497 -18.95 2.62 -15.94
CA ASP A 497 -18.99 2.10 -17.31
C ASP A 497 -18.85 0.57 -17.33
N SER A 498 -18.01 0.00 -16.46
CA SER A 498 -17.78 -1.45 -16.34
C SER A 498 -17.66 -1.89 -14.88
N LEU A 499 -18.56 -2.78 -14.43
CA LEU A 499 -18.58 -3.32 -13.07
C LEU A 499 -18.26 -4.83 -13.08
N THR A 500 -17.19 -5.24 -12.41
CA THR A 500 -16.89 -6.66 -12.18
C THR A 500 -17.03 -7.00 -10.71
N ILE A 501 -17.81 -8.04 -10.40
CA ILE A 501 -18.09 -8.51 -9.04
C ILE A 501 -17.62 -9.95 -8.93
N GLU A 502 -16.66 -10.19 -8.03
CA GLU A 502 -16.00 -11.49 -7.95
C GLU A 502 -16.10 -12.13 -6.55
N HIS A 503 -16.23 -13.46 -6.58
CA HIS A 503 -15.88 -14.35 -5.50
C HIS A 503 -16.49 -14.03 -4.11
N GLY A 504 -17.81 -13.84 -4.06
CA GLY A 504 -18.52 -13.57 -2.80
C GLY A 504 -18.61 -12.10 -2.43
N SER A 505 -18.19 -11.20 -3.32
CA SER A 505 -18.44 -9.77 -3.21
C SER A 505 -19.90 -9.45 -3.56
N SER A 506 -20.40 -8.31 -3.07
CA SER A 506 -21.76 -7.85 -3.36
C SER A 506 -21.81 -6.41 -3.87
N ALA A 507 -22.77 -6.15 -4.75
CA ALA A 507 -23.08 -4.81 -5.22
C ALA A 507 -24.57 -4.55 -5.08
N TRP A 508 -24.92 -3.36 -4.60
CA TRP A 508 -26.27 -2.84 -4.55
C TRP A 508 -26.35 -1.55 -5.36
N ILE A 509 -27.27 -1.49 -6.31
CA ILE A 509 -27.51 -0.35 -7.19
C ILE A 509 -28.90 0.21 -6.87
N GLY A 510 -28.96 1.31 -6.15
CA GLY A 510 -30.21 2.02 -5.85
C GLY A 510 -30.51 3.16 -6.83
N SER A 511 -29.48 3.78 -7.41
CA SER A 511 -29.59 4.81 -8.44
C SER A 511 -28.30 4.94 -9.25
N GLY A 512 -28.26 5.85 -10.22
CA GLY A 512 -27.12 6.05 -11.12
C GLY A 512 -27.22 5.22 -12.40
N VAL A 513 -26.11 5.13 -13.13
CA VAL A 513 -26.01 4.41 -14.40
C VAL A 513 -24.89 3.38 -14.31
N VAL A 514 -25.19 2.14 -14.70
CA VAL A 514 -24.18 1.10 -14.91
C VAL A 514 -24.19 0.73 -16.39
N GLY A 515 -23.01 0.74 -17.02
CA GLY A 515 -22.79 0.27 -18.38
C GLY A 515 -22.91 -1.24 -18.43
N GLU A 516 -21.79 -1.95 -18.50
CA GLU A 516 -21.76 -3.42 -18.40
C GLU A 516 -21.52 -3.89 -16.97
N ALA A 517 -22.09 -5.06 -16.62
CA ALA A 517 -21.82 -5.71 -15.34
C ALA A 517 -21.46 -7.18 -15.53
N LYS A 518 -20.52 -7.68 -14.72
CA LYS A 518 -20.06 -9.06 -14.77
C LYS A 518 -20.00 -9.67 -13.38
N LEU A 519 -20.72 -10.76 -13.18
CA LEU A 519 -20.68 -11.57 -11.97
C LEU A 519 -19.82 -12.80 -12.23
N ILE A 520 -18.82 -13.00 -11.38
CA ILE A 520 -17.91 -14.13 -11.43
C ILE A 520 -17.91 -14.79 -10.06
N ASN A 521 -18.25 -16.08 -9.98
CA ASN A 521 -17.95 -16.87 -8.80
C ASN A 521 -16.81 -17.86 -9.08
N GLY A 522 -16.01 -18.15 -8.05
CA GLY A 522 -14.91 -19.10 -8.14
C GLY A 522 -15.37 -20.46 -7.66
N SER A 523 -14.84 -21.54 -8.23
CA SER A 523 -15.14 -22.89 -7.78
C SER A 523 -14.76 -23.08 -6.30
N GLY A 524 -15.74 -23.30 -5.41
CA GLY A 524 -15.52 -23.95 -4.10
C GLY A 524 -15.55 -23.09 -2.82
N GLY A 525 -16.20 -21.92 -2.80
CA GLY A 525 -16.40 -21.14 -1.56
C GLY A 525 -17.88 -21.02 -1.13
N PRO A 526 -18.20 -20.78 0.16
CA PRO A 526 -19.57 -20.61 0.66
C PRO A 526 -20.19 -19.24 0.34
N LEU A 527 -19.39 -18.28 -0.15
CA LEU A 527 -19.85 -16.92 -0.41
C LEU A 527 -20.39 -16.79 -1.84
N VAL A 528 -21.59 -16.25 -1.96
CA VAL A 528 -22.29 -16.04 -3.24
C VAL A 528 -22.04 -14.62 -3.71
N THR A 529 -21.47 -14.46 -4.91
CA THR A 529 -21.38 -13.18 -5.60
C THR A 529 -22.79 -12.66 -5.87
N THR A 530 -23.11 -11.44 -5.43
CA THR A 530 -24.49 -10.91 -5.52
C THR A 530 -24.51 -9.53 -6.19
N LEU A 531 -25.43 -9.33 -7.14
CA LEU A 531 -25.81 -8.02 -7.64
C LEU A 531 -27.28 -7.79 -7.33
N THR A 532 -27.59 -6.69 -6.65
CA THR A 532 -28.96 -6.23 -6.40
C THR A 532 -29.18 -4.92 -7.14
N VAL A 533 -30.20 -4.86 -8.01
CA VAL A 533 -30.61 -3.66 -8.72
C VAL A 533 -31.99 -3.24 -8.22
N ALA A 534 -32.02 -2.17 -7.44
CA ALA A 534 -33.23 -1.62 -6.81
C ALA A 534 -33.71 -0.31 -7.47
N GLY A 535 -32.91 0.25 -8.38
CA GLY A 535 -33.23 1.44 -9.16
C GLY A 535 -32.11 1.80 -10.13
N GLY A 536 -32.12 3.02 -10.65
CA GLY A 536 -31.11 3.50 -11.62
C GLY A 536 -31.32 2.96 -13.03
N ARG A 537 -30.26 2.93 -13.84
CA ARG A 537 -30.28 2.47 -15.24
C ARG A 537 -29.14 1.50 -15.52
N ILE A 538 -29.45 0.39 -16.18
CA ILE A 538 -28.50 -0.60 -16.71
C ILE A 538 -28.46 -0.48 -18.23
N GLU A 539 -27.37 0.03 -18.79
CA GLU A 539 -27.25 0.31 -20.23
C GLU A 539 -26.74 -0.89 -21.05
N GLY A 540 -25.81 -1.65 -20.49
CA GLY A 540 -25.16 -2.80 -21.13
C GLY A 540 -25.54 -4.12 -20.48
N ASP A 541 -25.00 -5.20 -21.05
CA ASP A 541 -25.39 -6.55 -20.63
C ASP A 541 -24.88 -6.89 -19.22
N VAL A 542 -25.69 -7.63 -18.47
CA VAL A 542 -25.29 -8.27 -17.21
C VAL A 542 -24.86 -9.71 -17.49
N SER A 543 -23.55 -9.96 -17.48
CA SER A 543 -23.00 -11.30 -17.70
C SER A 543 -22.84 -12.08 -16.40
N MET A 544 -23.41 -13.28 -16.33
CA MET A 544 -23.41 -14.10 -15.12
C MET A 544 -22.65 -15.42 -15.30
N ARG A 545 -21.46 -15.52 -14.71
CA ARG A 545 -20.70 -16.78 -14.54
C ARG A 545 -20.84 -17.25 -13.09
N GLN A 546 -22.06 -17.70 -12.73
CA GLN A 546 -22.52 -18.02 -11.37
C GLN A 546 -22.75 -16.78 -10.48
N GLY A 547 -23.55 -16.95 -9.41
CA GLY A 547 -23.92 -15.86 -8.49
C GLY A 547 -25.43 -15.66 -8.39
N SER A 548 -25.84 -14.60 -7.68
CA SER A 548 -27.24 -14.19 -7.51
C SER A 548 -27.44 -12.80 -8.10
N LEU A 549 -28.45 -12.66 -8.95
CA LEU A 549 -28.95 -11.38 -9.44
C LEU A 549 -30.35 -11.17 -8.87
N ARG A 550 -30.52 -10.07 -8.11
CA ARG A 550 -31.81 -9.62 -7.60
C ARG A 550 -32.22 -8.36 -8.34
N ILE A 551 -33.41 -8.38 -8.95
CA ILE A 551 -33.96 -7.25 -9.72
C ILE A 551 -35.23 -6.81 -9.04
N LEU A 552 -35.23 -5.59 -8.51
CA LEU A 552 -36.35 -4.99 -7.81
C LEU A 552 -36.84 -3.71 -8.49
N GLY A 553 -35.98 -3.06 -9.26
CA GLY A 553 -36.28 -1.81 -9.94
C GLY A 553 -35.27 -1.47 -11.02
N GLY A 554 -35.41 -0.25 -11.54
CA GLY A 554 -34.50 0.36 -12.51
C GLY A 554 -34.95 0.22 -13.96
N GLU A 555 -34.38 1.06 -14.82
CA GLU A 555 -34.50 1.01 -16.26
C GLU A 555 -33.45 0.05 -16.85
N TRP A 556 -33.89 -0.88 -17.69
CA TRP A 556 -33.01 -1.88 -18.31
C TRP A 556 -33.01 -1.71 -19.83
N ILE A 557 -31.84 -1.40 -20.38
CA ILE A 557 -31.59 -1.33 -21.83
C ILE A 557 -30.81 -2.56 -22.29
N GLY A 558 -29.82 -2.98 -21.50
CA GLY A 558 -29.03 -4.20 -21.73
C GLY A 558 -29.77 -5.47 -21.30
N GLY A 559 -29.34 -6.61 -21.84
CA GLY A 559 -29.91 -7.92 -21.53
C GLY A 559 -29.17 -8.63 -20.39
N ILE A 560 -29.66 -9.82 -20.04
CA ILE A 560 -28.95 -10.73 -19.12
C ILE A 560 -28.30 -11.83 -19.96
N VAL A 561 -27.00 -12.07 -19.76
CA VAL A 561 -26.25 -13.03 -20.57
C VAL A 561 -25.59 -14.10 -19.69
N ALA A 562 -26.00 -15.36 -19.88
CA ALA A 562 -25.33 -16.52 -19.31
C ALA A 562 -24.38 -17.16 -20.35
N PRO A 563 -23.04 -17.02 -20.22
CA PRO A 563 -22.11 -17.61 -21.18
C PRO A 563 -22.21 -19.13 -21.20
N SER A 564 -22.12 -19.71 -22.40
CA SER A 564 -22.34 -21.13 -22.69
C SER A 564 -21.21 -22.08 -22.24
N ASP A 565 -20.42 -21.72 -21.24
CA ASP A 565 -19.25 -22.51 -20.83
C ASP A 565 -19.68 -23.66 -19.90
N PRO A 566 -19.59 -24.94 -20.34
CA PRO A 566 -20.11 -26.09 -19.62
C PRO A 566 -19.31 -26.47 -18.35
N VAL A 567 -18.22 -25.76 -18.04
CA VAL A 567 -17.27 -26.14 -16.98
C VAL A 567 -17.71 -25.69 -15.57
N PHE A 568 -18.70 -24.80 -15.44
CA PHE A 568 -19.08 -24.18 -14.15
C PHE A 568 -20.51 -24.56 -13.68
N LEU A 569 -20.66 -25.77 -13.12
CA LEU A 569 -21.92 -26.45 -12.79
C LEU A 569 -22.68 -25.97 -11.53
N SER A 570 -22.82 -24.66 -11.28
CA SER A 570 -23.76 -24.15 -10.26
C SER A 570 -24.68 -23.12 -10.91
N PRO A 571 -26.01 -23.23 -10.75
CA PRO A 571 -26.94 -22.35 -11.43
C PRO A 571 -26.78 -20.93 -10.90
N ALA A 572 -26.72 -19.96 -11.82
CA ALA A 572 -27.00 -18.58 -11.48
C ALA A 572 -28.44 -18.48 -10.98
N THR A 573 -28.69 -17.78 -9.87
CA THR A 573 -30.06 -17.48 -9.43
C THR A 573 -30.44 -16.08 -9.89
N ILE A 574 -31.65 -15.96 -10.43
CA ILE A 574 -32.24 -14.68 -10.81
C ILE A 574 -33.56 -14.58 -10.06
N ASP A 575 -33.64 -13.57 -9.20
CA ASP A 575 -34.80 -13.27 -8.38
C ASP A 575 -35.39 -11.93 -8.84
N LEU A 576 -36.60 -11.97 -9.38
CA LEU A 576 -37.31 -10.82 -9.89
C LEU A 576 -38.45 -10.44 -8.94
N PHE A 577 -38.38 -9.25 -8.36
CA PHE A 577 -39.38 -8.72 -7.44
C PHE A 577 -40.24 -7.70 -8.17
N GLY A 578 -41.55 -7.85 -8.06
CA GLY A 578 -42.49 -6.99 -8.75
C GLY A 578 -43.89 -7.08 -8.18
N VAL A 579 -44.73 -6.15 -8.60
CA VAL A 579 -46.14 -6.08 -8.18
C VAL A 579 -47.08 -6.72 -9.19
N LYS A 580 -46.60 -6.99 -10.41
CA LYS A 580 -47.36 -7.65 -11.50
C LYS A 580 -46.42 -8.43 -12.40
N PHE A 581 -46.85 -9.60 -12.85
CA PHE A 581 -46.12 -10.46 -13.79
C PHE A 581 -47.04 -10.98 -14.89
N SER A 582 -46.51 -11.11 -16.10
CA SER A 582 -47.16 -11.79 -17.21
C SER A 582 -46.16 -12.55 -18.07
N ILE A 583 -46.59 -13.67 -18.64
CA ILE A 583 -45.82 -14.45 -19.62
C ILE A 583 -46.58 -14.41 -20.95
N ASP A 584 -45.92 -13.96 -22.02
CA ASP A 584 -46.55 -13.75 -23.34
C ASP A 584 -47.81 -12.88 -23.27
N GLY A 585 -47.81 -11.89 -22.37
CA GLY A 585 -48.93 -11.00 -22.09
C GLY A 585 -50.09 -11.64 -21.30
N GLN A 586 -50.00 -12.91 -20.89
CA GLN A 586 -50.96 -13.54 -19.98
C GLN A 586 -50.53 -13.33 -18.52
N PRO A 587 -51.39 -12.77 -17.65
CA PRO A 587 -51.05 -12.56 -16.25
C PRO A 587 -50.70 -13.87 -15.52
N VAL A 588 -49.67 -13.84 -14.68
CA VAL A 588 -49.34 -14.94 -13.78
C VAL A 588 -50.14 -14.78 -12.49
N ALA A 589 -50.91 -15.80 -12.11
CA ALA A 589 -51.71 -15.78 -10.90
C ALA A 589 -50.87 -16.13 -9.66
N LEU A 590 -50.55 -15.12 -8.85
CA LEU A 590 -49.86 -15.24 -7.57
C LEU A 590 -50.59 -14.39 -6.52
N ASN A 591 -50.58 -14.83 -5.26
CA ASN A 591 -50.96 -13.99 -4.13
C ASN A 591 -49.76 -13.18 -3.63
N PRO A 592 -49.95 -11.98 -3.07
CA PRO A 592 -48.84 -11.21 -2.51
C PRO A 592 -48.06 -12.02 -1.44
N GLY A 593 -46.74 -11.99 -1.53
CA GLY A 593 -45.81 -12.80 -0.74
C GLY A 593 -45.51 -14.19 -1.31
N GLU A 594 -46.15 -14.60 -2.42
CA GLU A 594 -45.86 -15.86 -3.10
C GLU A 594 -44.72 -15.72 -4.12
N SER A 595 -43.93 -16.79 -4.23
CA SER A 595 -42.88 -16.93 -5.24
C SER A 595 -43.20 -18.08 -6.20
N LEU A 596 -42.82 -17.94 -7.46
CA LEU A 596 -42.94 -18.97 -8.49
C LEU A 596 -41.62 -19.12 -9.24
N ALA A 597 -41.16 -20.36 -9.40
CA ALA A 597 -40.08 -20.67 -10.32
C ALA A 597 -40.65 -20.82 -11.74
N VAL A 598 -40.29 -19.90 -12.63
CA VAL A 598 -40.67 -19.93 -14.05
C VAL A 598 -39.56 -20.65 -14.83
N PRO A 599 -39.83 -21.83 -15.42
CA PRO A 599 -38.83 -22.57 -16.18
C PRO A 599 -38.36 -21.80 -17.42
N PHE A 600 -37.12 -22.04 -17.84
CA PHE A 600 -36.60 -21.47 -19.09
C PHE A 600 -37.28 -22.07 -20.32
N GLY A 601 -37.45 -21.24 -21.36
CA GLY A 601 -38.20 -21.56 -22.58
C GLY A 601 -39.67 -21.12 -22.59
N GLU A 602 -40.17 -20.48 -21.54
CA GLU A 602 -41.56 -19.98 -21.44
C GLU A 602 -41.73 -18.52 -21.91
N GLY A 603 -41.47 -18.24 -23.19
CA GLY A 603 -41.88 -16.98 -23.82
C GLY A 603 -41.28 -15.70 -23.22
N LEU A 604 -41.95 -14.57 -23.44
CA LEU A 604 -41.53 -13.25 -22.95
C LEU A 604 -42.11 -12.99 -21.55
N LEU A 605 -41.25 -13.02 -20.53
CA LEU A 605 -41.61 -12.60 -19.18
C LEU A 605 -41.62 -11.07 -19.11
N THR A 606 -42.73 -10.50 -18.65
CA THR A 606 -42.86 -9.07 -18.37
C THR A 606 -43.24 -8.87 -16.91
N ALA A 607 -42.54 -7.96 -16.23
CA ALA A 607 -42.81 -7.57 -14.85
C ALA A 607 -43.03 -6.06 -14.75
N THR A 608 -43.95 -5.65 -13.88
CA THR A 608 -43.94 -4.32 -13.28
C THR A 608 -43.18 -4.43 -11.97
N LEU A 609 -41.98 -3.84 -11.93
CA LEU A 609 -41.06 -3.88 -10.81
C LEU A 609 -41.58 -3.07 -9.61
N THR A 610 -40.90 -3.19 -8.47
CA THR A 610 -41.31 -2.59 -7.19
C THR A 610 -41.26 -1.06 -7.22
N ASP A 611 -40.54 -0.47 -8.17
CA ASP A 611 -40.47 0.97 -8.41
C ASP A 611 -41.35 1.47 -9.56
N GLY A 612 -42.22 0.62 -10.10
CA GLY A 612 -43.12 0.98 -11.20
C GLY A 612 -42.55 0.79 -12.60
N GLU A 613 -41.24 0.53 -12.74
CA GLU A 613 -40.63 0.31 -14.04
C GLU A 613 -41.08 -1.03 -14.67
N VAL A 614 -41.07 -1.08 -15.99
CA VAL A 614 -41.39 -2.30 -16.74
C VAL A 614 -40.11 -2.99 -17.13
N PHE A 615 -39.98 -4.26 -16.74
CA PHE A 615 -38.88 -5.12 -17.10
C PHE A 615 -39.37 -6.26 -18.01
N THR A 616 -38.60 -6.55 -19.05
CA THR A 616 -38.88 -7.65 -19.98
C THR A 616 -37.67 -8.55 -20.09
N LEU A 617 -37.90 -9.86 -20.07
CA LEU A 617 -36.87 -10.88 -20.20
C LEU A 617 -37.34 -11.96 -21.18
N ASP A 618 -36.60 -12.15 -22.27
CA ASP A 618 -36.83 -13.27 -23.19
C ASP A 618 -36.17 -14.53 -22.62
N LEU A 619 -36.99 -15.38 -21.98
CA LEU A 619 -36.54 -16.60 -21.32
C LEU A 619 -35.99 -17.65 -22.29
N ALA A 620 -36.17 -17.49 -23.60
CA ALA A 620 -35.64 -18.39 -24.62
C ALA A 620 -34.34 -17.87 -25.26
N ALA A 621 -34.18 -16.55 -25.39
CA ALA A 621 -33.03 -15.95 -26.06
C ALA A 621 -31.85 -15.61 -25.14
N GLU A 622 -32.12 -15.20 -23.90
CA GLU A 622 -31.11 -14.58 -23.03
C GLU A 622 -30.41 -15.58 -22.09
N LEU A 623 -31.07 -16.66 -21.70
CA LEU A 623 -30.63 -17.55 -20.62
C LEU A 623 -30.73 -19.05 -20.96
N PRO A 624 -30.02 -19.54 -22.00
CA PRO A 624 -30.16 -20.92 -22.48
C PRO A 624 -29.62 -22.01 -21.53
N ASN A 625 -28.92 -21.65 -20.44
CA ASN A 625 -28.23 -22.59 -19.54
C ASN A 625 -28.61 -22.42 -18.05
N THR A 626 -29.76 -21.81 -17.77
CA THR A 626 -30.27 -21.64 -16.40
C THR A 626 -31.50 -22.54 -16.22
N ASP A 627 -31.88 -22.91 -14.98
CA ASP A 627 -32.96 -23.89 -14.70
C ASP A 627 -34.37 -23.26 -14.52
N ALA A 628 -34.48 -22.19 -13.73
CA ALA A 628 -35.66 -21.30 -13.67
C ALA A 628 -35.27 -19.86 -13.26
N VAL A 629 -36.14 -18.89 -13.56
CA VAL A 629 -36.16 -17.56 -12.92
C VAL A 629 -37.17 -17.60 -11.78
N SER A 630 -36.81 -17.12 -10.60
CA SER A 630 -37.74 -16.98 -9.48
C SER A 630 -38.41 -15.60 -9.56
N ILE A 631 -39.74 -15.58 -9.71
CA ILE A 631 -40.52 -14.35 -9.59
C ILE A 631 -41.15 -14.27 -8.20
N HIS A 632 -41.13 -13.09 -7.60
CA HIS A 632 -41.62 -12.82 -6.24
C HIS A 632 -42.66 -11.70 -6.31
N LEU A 633 -43.93 -12.04 -6.05
CA LEU A 633 -45.00 -11.04 -6.02
C LEU A 633 -44.99 -10.33 -4.67
N VAL A 634 -44.69 -9.03 -4.66
CA VAL A 634 -44.64 -8.23 -3.44
C VAL A 634 -45.92 -7.42 -3.23
N PRO A 635 -46.34 -7.19 -1.98
CA PRO A 635 -47.60 -6.51 -1.67
C PRO A 635 -47.55 -4.98 -1.77
N GLN A 636 -46.35 -4.40 -1.75
CA GLN A 636 -46.14 -2.96 -1.58
C GLN A 636 -45.19 -2.41 -2.64
N TRP A 637 -45.36 -1.13 -2.98
CA TRP A 637 -44.41 -0.42 -3.82
C TRP A 637 -43.20 0.00 -2.99
N GLN A 638 -42.06 0.15 -3.66
CA GLN A 638 -40.82 0.55 -3.00
C GLN A 638 -40.98 1.95 -2.39
N GLY A 639 -40.80 2.03 -1.06
CA GLY A 639 -40.91 3.26 -0.27
C GLY A 639 -42.32 3.63 0.20
N ASP A 640 -43.38 3.01 -0.33
CA ASP A 640 -44.78 3.20 0.08
C ASP A 640 -45.13 2.20 1.18
N PHE A 641 -44.72 2.51 2.41
CA PHE A 641 -44.80 1.61 3.55
C PHE A 641 -46.19 1.59 4.18
N ASN A 642 -47.02 2.60 3.93
CA ASN A 642 -48.41 2.63 4.39
C ASN A 642 -49.41 2.10 3.33
N ASN A 643 -48.95 1.81 2.11
CA ASN A 643 -49.70 1.28 0.97
C ASN A 643 -50.86 2.19 0.52
N ASP A 644 -50.68 3.51 0.57
CA ASP A 644 -51.67 4.48 0.10
C ASP A 644 -51.44 4.94 -1.36
N GLY A 645 -50.40 4.42 -2.01
CA GLY A 645 -50.03 4.70 -3.39
C GLY A 645 -49.14 5.93 -3.56
N VAL A 646 -48.76 6.60 -2.47
CA VAL A 646 -47.90 7.78 -2.49
C VAL A 646 -46.73 7.59 -1.53
N VAL A 647 -45.50 7.79 -2.01
CA VAL A 647 -44.32 7.78 -1.14
C VAL A 647 -44.14 9.18 -0.53
N ASP A 648 -44.49 9.36 0.74
CA ASP A 648 -44.39 10.65 1.42
C ASP A 648 -43.86 10.56 2.86
N SER A 649 -44.12 11.61 3.65
CA SER A 649 -43.67 11.71 5.03
C SER A 649 -44.37 10.74 6.00
N ALA A 650 -45.55 10.23 5.65
CA ALA A 650 -46.24 9.21 6.41
C ALA A 650 -45.45 7.90 6.39
N ASP A 651 -44.89 7.52 5.23
CA ASP A 651 -44.05 6.33 5.10
C ASP A 651 -42.79 6.41 5.95
N TYR A 652 -42.17 7.59 6.03
CA TYR A 652 -41.03 7.78 6.93
C TYR A 652 -41.35 7.44 8.38
N THR A 653 -42.57 7.74 8.84
CA THR A 653 -42.98 7.37 10.21
C THR A 653 -43.14 5.86 10.37
N VAL A 654 -43.64 5.17 9.35
CA VAL A 654 -43.72 3.71 9.32
C VAL A 654 -42.31 3.10 9.35
N TRP A 655 -41.39 3.54 8.50
CA TRP A 655 -40.01 3.07 8.49
C TRP A 655 -39.30 3.30 9.82
N ARG A 656 -39.42 4.49 10.41
CA ARG A 656 -38.76 4.80 11.69
C ARG A 656 -39.25 3.88 12.82
N ASP A 657 -40.54 3.61 12.85
CA ASP A 657 -41.16 2.74 13.86
C ASP A 657 -40.80 1.26 13.61
N ALA A 658 -40.73 0.85 12.33
CA ALA A 658 -40.28 -0.47 11.89
C ALA A 658 -38.81 -0.73 12.20
N ALA A 659 -37.90 0.20 11.88
CA ALA A 659 -36.47 0.12 12.18
C ALA A 659 -36.19 0.00 13.69
N SER A 660 -37.10 0.50 14.53
CA SER A 660 -36.99 0.36 15.99
C SER A 660 -37.55 -0.95 16.52
N SER A 661 -38.54 -1.55 15.84
CA SER A 661 -39.25 -2.75 16.28
C SER A 661 -38.77 -4.04 15.61
N GLY A 662 -38.06 -3.93 14.48
CA GLY A 662 -37.69 -5.05 13.62
C GLY A 662 -38.86 -5.60 12.80
N ASP A 663 -39.98 -4.86 12.71
CA ASP A 663 -41.10 -5.22 11.84
C ASP A 663 -40.70 -5.09 10.37
N SER A 664 -40.95 -6.11 9.55
CA SER A 664 -40.59 -6.14 8.13
C SER A 664 -41.49 -5.28 7.25
N VAL A 665 -42.47 -4.57 7.82
CA VAL A 665 -43.37 -3.70 7.05
C VAL A 665 -42.64 -2.65 6.20
N ALA A 666 -41.45 -2.20 6.64
CA ALA A 666 -40.65 -1.21 5.93
C ALA A 666 -39.37 -1.79 5.28
N ASP A 667 -39.37 -3.09 4.99
CA ASP A 667 -38.32 -3.75 4.20
C ASP A 667 -38.60 -3.48 2.70
N ALA A 668 -37.86 -2.55 2.13
CA ALA A 668 -38.03 -2.01 0.78
C ALA A 668 -37.16 -2.73 -0.26
N ASP A 669 -36.07 -3.40 0.16
CA ASP A 669 -35.23 -4.22 -0.71
C ASP A 669 -35.46 -5.74 -0.57
N TYR A 670 -36.44 -6.11 0.26
CA TYR A 670 -36.93 -7.46 0.51
C TYR A 670 -35.81 -8.43 0.93
N ASP A 671 -34.80 -7.94 1.64
CA ASP A 671 -33.70 -8.75 2.16
C ASP A 671 -34.01 -9.38 3.54
N GLY A 672 -35.16 -9.02 4.11
CA GLY A 672 -35.67 -9.50 5.39
C GLY A 672 -35.24 -8.64 6.58
N VAL A 673 -34.55 -7.53 6.37
CA VAL A 673 -34.03 -6.64 7.41
C VAL A 673 -34.40 -5.20 7.11
N VAL A 674 -35.02 -4.51 8.08
CA VAL A 674 -35.25 -3.06 7.96
C VAL A 674 -34.02 -2.30 8.43
N ASP A 675 -33.29 -1.70 7.51
CA ASP A 675 -32.06 -0.95 7.76
C ASP A 675 -31.96 0.38 6.98
N HIS A 676 -30.73 0.87 6.80
CA HIS A 676 -30.45 2.13 6.12
C HIS A 676 -30.66 2.07 4.59
N ARG A 677 -30.62 0.89 3.98
CA ARG A 677 -30.91 0.70 2.55
C ARG A 677 -32.38 0.98 2.25
N ASP A 678 -33.29 0.55 3.11
CA ASP A 678 -34.72 0.83 2.96
C ASP A 678 -35.01 2.32 3.08
N TYR A 679 -34.36 2.98 4.03
CA TYR A 679 -34.41 4.44 4.14
C TYR A 679 -33.90 5.13 2.88
N THR A 680 -32.80 4.61 2.31
CA THR A 680 -32.23 5.16 1.07
C THR A 680 -33.20 5.01 -0.08
N LEU A 681 -33.88 3.87 -0.20
CA LEU A 681 -34.92 3.64 -1.20
C LEU A 681 -36.12 4.57 -1.01
N TRP A 682 -36.66 4.69 0.21
CA TRP A 682 -37.71 5.67 0.51
C TRP A 682 -37.31 7.08 0.09
N ARG A 683 -36.09 7.51 0.43
CA ARG A 683 -35.58 8.84 0.07
C ARG A 683 -35.48 9.04 -1.44
N LEU A 684 -35.04 8.01 -2.16
CA LEU A 684 -34.95 8.04 -3.63
C LEU A 684 -36.33 8.09 -4.29
N ARG A 685 -37.37 7.55 -3.64
CA ARG A 685 -38.75 7.51 -4.15
C ARG A 685 -39.67 8.59 -3.59
N PHE A 686 -39.21 9.44 -2.67
CA PHE A 686 -40.04 10.47 -2.05
C PHE A 686 -40.74 11.38 -3.09
N GLY A 687 -42.06 11.49 -2.97
CA GLY A 687 -42.93 12.21 -3.89
C GLY A 687 -43.44 11.39 -5.07
N THR A 688 -43.09 10.10 -5.17
CA THR A 688 -43.58 9.20 -6.22
C THR A 688 -45.03 8.84 -5.94
N THR A 689 -45.88 8.84 -6.98
CA THR A 689 -47.26 8.35 -6.91
C THR A 689 -47.38 7.16 -7.83
N TYR A 690 -47.68 6.00 -7.26
CA TYR A 690 -47.92 4.79 -8.01
C TYR A 690 -49.38 4.72 -8.44
N GLY A 691 -49.64 4.10 -9.59
CA GLY A 691 -51.01 3.82 -10.01
C GLY A 691 -51.65 2.84 -9.03
N ASP A 692 -52.86 3.18 -8.56
CA ASP A 692 -53.64 2.42 -7.58
C ASP A 692 -53.47 0.89 -7.76
N PRO A 693 -52.96 0.14 -6.76
CA PRO A 693 -53.13 -1.29 -6.73
C PRO A 693 -54.62 -1.52 -6.49
N ALA A 694 -55.42 -1.46 -7.56
CA ALA A 694 -56.82 -1.81 -7.52
C ALA A 694 -56.90 -3.29 -7.12
N MET A 695 -56.89 -3.54 -5.81
CA MET A 695 -57.36 -4.76 -5.19
C MET A 695 -58.73 -4.96 -5.79
N THR A 696 -58.84 -5.92 -6.69
CA THR A 696 -60.13 -6.36 -7.21
C THR A 696 -60.91 -6.87 -6.01
N VAL A 697 -61.67 -5.98 -5.37
CA VAL A 697 -62.64 -6.35 -4.37
C VAL A 697 -63.56 -7.36 -5.07
N PRO A 698 -63.63 -8.62 -4.61
CA PRO A 698 -64.58 -9.57 -5.17
C PRO A 698 -65.96 -8.93 -5.06
N GLU A 699 -66.60 -8.67 -6.21
CA GLU A 699 -67.94 -8.09 -6.18
C GLU A 699 -68.82 -8.97 -5.28
N PRO A 700 -69.50 -8.41 -4.27
CA PRO A 700 -70.36 -9.21 -3.41
C PRO A 700 -71.37 -9.93 -4.29
N ALA A 701 -71.70 -11.17 -3.94
CA ALA A 701 -72.60 -12.08 -4.67
C ALA A 701 -74.07 -11.60 -4.78
N ALA A 702 -74.30 -10.32 -5.06
CA ALA A 702 -75.57 -9.67 -5.28
C ALA A 702 -76.29 -10.22 -6.53
N ALA A 703 -75.55 -10.74 -7.51
CA ALA A 703 -76.14 -11.43 -8.67
C ALA A 703 -76.86 -12.75 -8.29
N GLY A 704 -76.48 -13.40 -7.17
CA GLY A 704 -77.16 -14.59 -6.66
C GLY A 704 -78.47 -14.28 -5.93
N ALA A 705 -78.57 -13.12 -5.27
CA ALA A 705 -79.75 -12.73 -4.49
C ALA A 705 -80.96 -12.35 -5.36
N THR A 706 -80.74 -11.81 -6.56
CA THR A 706 -81.82 -11.47 -7.51
C THR A 706 -82.48 -12.72 -8.12
N LEU A 707 -81.73 -13.80 -8.35
CA LEU A 707 -82.27 -15.06 -8.90
C LEU A 707 -83.10 -15.88 -7.89
N LEU A 708 -82.81 -15.76 -6.59
CA LEU A 708 -83.64 -16.34 -5.51
C LEU A 708 -84.91 -15.52 -5.21
N GLY A 709 -84.88 -14.20 -5.44
CA GLY A 709 -86.05 -13.33 -5.29
C GLY A 709 -87.15 -13.60 -6.34
N PHE A 710 -86.78 -13.85 -7.60
CA PHE A 710 -87.76 -14.13 -8.67
C PHE A 710 -88.37 -15.54 -8.59
N SER A 711 -87.66 -16.53 -8.04
CA SER A 711 -88.16 -17.90 -7.89
C SER A 711 -89.18 -18.04 -6.74
N LEU A 712 -89.10 -17.19 -5.71
CA LEU A 712 -90.10 -17.14 -4.62
C LEU A 712 -91.38 -16.37 -5.00
N LEU A 713 -91.29 -15.37 -5.88
CA LEU A 713 -92.47 -14.67 -6.43
C LEU A 713 -93.24 -15.52 -7.46
N ALA A 714 -92.54 -16.32 -8.27
CA ALA A 714 -93.18 -17.25 -9.21
C ALA A 714 -93.93 -18.41 -8.52
N ARG A 715 -93.49 -18.86 -7.34
CA ARG A 715 -94.19 -19.88 -6.54
C ARG A 715 -95.46 -19.35 -5.84
N ARG A 716 -95.54 -18.05 -5.52
CA ARG A 716 -96.73 -17.44 -4.90
C ARG A 716 -97.85 -17.16 -5.90
N ALA A 717 -97.52 -16.88 -7.17
CA ALA A 717 -98.51 -16.65 -8.24
C ALA A 717 -99.22 -17.93 -8.73
N ARG A 718 -98.65 -19.13 -8.55
CA ARG A 718 -99.26 -20.41 -8.95
C ARG A 718 -100.21 -21.03 -7.92
N ARG A 719 -100.35 -20.46 -6.72
CA ARG A 719 -101.17 -21.04 -5.64
C ARG A 719 -102.58 -20.41 -5.49
N ASN A 720 -102.97 -19.50 -6.41
CA ASN A 720 -104.27 -18.80 -6.42
C ASN A 720 -105.07 -18.98 -7.73
N ARG A 721 -104.89 -20.10 -8.46
CA ARG A 721 -105.81 -20.49 -9.54
C ARG A 721 -106.17 -21.97 -9.40
N PHE A 722 -107.44 -22.18 -9.05
CA PHE A 722 -108.18 -23.42 -8.73
C PHE A 722 -108.08 -23.91 -7.29
#